data_AF-A0A6N2DS53-F1
#
_entry.id   AF-A0A6N2DS53-F1
#
_cell.length_a   1.000
_cell.length_b   1.000
_cell.length_c   1.000
_cell.angle_alpha   90.00
_cell.angle_beta   90.00
_cell.angle_gamma   90.00
#
_symmetry.space_group_name_H-M   'P 1'
#
loop_
_entity.id
_entity.type
_entity.pdbx_description
1 polymer ?
#
loop_
_entity_poly.entity_id
_entity_poly.type
_entity_poly.pdbx_seq_one_letter_code
_entity_poly.pdbx_strand_id
1 'polypeptide(L)'
;MLCEPADHESDNRTVAGEYGRSMRRAWSIVLCSLAATSGVLVTQGERPVTAAAVPDGFVDELVATAPSPTGIESLPDGRLVLLEQGGRARAGQPGTSFDTVLQIPSICVGPERGLLGFTHDPGFLTNRHVYVYYTRTAPDAPGGCANRVSRFEMGAVIDPTSEVVLLDDISSINGNHNGGDLDIGSDGFLYVSIGDAGRDPRGISGSGSSNAAARDLSHLSGKVLRITTDGAPAPGNPYLGAGTDRCAFRGAGPDTPGTTCQEIFASGLRNPYRFAFDPNGGGDRFFINDVGQVTAEEVNEGGAGLDYGWNLCEGPCEPGVGAGLTDPIAWYPRSIGTYITAGAFVPDGFWPAEYDGAYLYADGGAGTIFLLDANGSVDHDQPWATGVFGLADMLFAFDQQGRLSLYYTLNSDNELRKITWTGAGPSPTPADLSFDPVPPTRVYDSRAGLGAAAGPLRAATTRLIDVEPPSASVRAALVNLTVTGNAGWGFLQAWSPRALRPSTSVINVVQPGEDVANTAVVTLDDLGRFVVSTSTATHLVVDVLGWFHEGSDQVAAGRFVPIDPGRVVDTRQGAGAALASGASNEYGRTNDDDGDSTVDVPLTGRLGLPDDGAVEAAVVVLTALGEQGPRSGFVTAHPAGSTAPDASNVNTNGDGDIRANLAVVPLGANGAIALDLVRVDHVLVDVVGYMTSASAPVSSSGLFSAVAPVRLFDERAPGSPSIPEGGSVTIAHSGAVPGAGAAGAVLQNLTITDTSGFDFAAAYPAGSAPPEVSNVNATGVGQTRAALAVTPYGTDASVTYSLFGSSSLIVDVFGTFSG
;
A
#
# COMPACT_ATOMS: atom_id res chain seq x y z
N MET A 1 -45.34 -16.03 -61.89
CA MET A 1 -45.14 -16.37 -63.32
C MET A 1 -44.17 -15.34 -63.86
N LEU A 2 -43.02 -15.77 -64.34
CA LEU A 2 -41.97 -14.92 -64.92
C LEU A 2 -42.50 -14.20 -66.17
N CYS A 3 -42.13 -12.92 -66.33
CA CYS A 3 -41.61 -12.30 -67.56
C CYS A 3 -41.75 -10.76 -67.53
N GLU A 4 -40.62 -10.09 -67.60
CA GLU A 4 -40.37 -8.77 -68.24
C GLU A 4 -40.80 -8.74 -69.73
N PRO A 5 -40.61 -7.66 -70.54
CA PRO A 5 -40.21 -6.25 -70.27
C PRO A 5 -41.05 -5.20 -71.07
N ALA A 6 -40.68 -3.91 -70.95
CA ALA A 6 -40.35 -2.99 -72.07
C ALA A 6 -40.93 -1.56 -71.94
N ASP A 7 -39.99 -0.61 -71.77
CA ASP A 7 -39.82 0.70 -72.42
C ASP A 7 -41.04 1.61 -72.70
N HIS A 8 -41.00 2.83 -72.14
CA HIS A 8 -40.88 4.03 -72.98
C HIS A 8 -40.54 5.30 -72.18
N GLU A 9 -39.48 5.95 -72.62
CA GLU A 9 -39.04 7.31 -72.33
C GLU A 9 -40.07 8.34 -72.86
N SER A 10 -40.39 9.38 -72.08
CA SER A 10 -40.32 10.78 -72.56
C SER A 10 -40.67 11.82 -71.49
N ASP A 11 -39.74 12.75 -71.43
CA ASP A 11 -39.62 14.02 -70.73
C ASP A 11 -40.80 15.00 -70.96
N ASN A 12 -41.27 15.72 -69.92
CA ASN A 12 -41.41 17.19 -69.99
C ASN A 12 -41.83 17.87 -68.66
N ARG A 13 -40.85 18.53 -68.05
CA ARG A 13 -40.83 19.92 -67.54
C ARG A 13 -42.13 20.65 -67.14
N THR A 14 -42.14 21.00 -65.85
CA THR A 14 -42.47 22.31 -65.20
C THR A 14 -43.84 22.97 -65.41
N VAL A 15 -44.50 23.36 -64.31
CA VAL A 15 -44.57 24.74 -63.78
C VAL A 15 -45.38 24.76 -62.46
N ALA A 16 -44.99 25.67 -61.57
CA ALA A 16 -45.38 25.89 -60.17
C ALA A 16 -46.88 26.12 -59.88
N GLY A 17 -47.27 25.87 -58.62
CA GLY A 17 -48.61 26.18 -58.09
C GLY A 17 -48.77 25.88 -56.58
N GLU A 18 -48.41 26.89 -55.79
CA GLU A 18 -48.80 27.27 -54.42
C GLU A 18 -49.91 26.54 -53.59
N TYR A 19 -49.61 26.45 -52.28
CA TYR A 19 -50.45 26.43 -51.05
C TYR A 19 -51.40 25.25 -50.72
N GLY A 20 -51.13 24.59 -49.57
CA GLY A 20 -52.18 24.12 -48.65
C GLY A 20 -52.00 22.76 -47.93
N ARG A 21 -51.53 22.82 -46.67
CA ARG A 21 -51.77 21.91 -45.50
C ARG A 21 -51.90 20.38 -45.73
N SER A 22 -50.98 19.60 -45.14
CA SER A 22 -51.26 18.72 -43.98
C SER A 22 -50.08 17.78 -43.64
N MET A 23 -50.01 17.42 -42.35
CA MET A 23 -49.10 16.52 -41.62
C MET A 23 -48.39 15.39 -42.41
N ARG A 24 -47.09 15.18 -42.12
CA ARG A 24 -46.46 13.89 -41.75
C ARG A 24 -44.94 14.02 -41.45
N ARG A 25 -44.55 13.38 -40.34
CA ARG A 25 -43.25 12.75 -39.95
C ARG A 25 -42.02 12.99 -40.84
N ALA A 26 -40.86 13.32 -40.24
CA ALA A 26 -39.60 12.54 -40.31
C ALA A 26 -38.31 13.34 -39.95
N TRP A 27 -37.48 12.75 -39.08
CA TRP A 27 -36.01 12.69 -39.11
C TRP A 27 -35.20 14.01 -39.24
N SER A 28 -34.47 14.38 -38.19
CA SER A 28 -33.34 15.32 -38.28
C SER A 28 -32.02 14.54 -38.23
N ILE A 29 -31.50 14.29 -39.42
CA ILE A 29 -30.11 13.93 -39.73
C ILE A 29 -29.28 15.21 -39.59
N VAL A 30 -28.18 15.16 -38.83
CA VAL A 30 -27.13 16.19 -38.89
C VAL A 30 -26.30 15.91 -40.15
N LEU A 31 -26.44 16.79 -41.15
CA LEU A 31 -25.70 16.73 -42.41
C LEU A 31 -24.32 17.38 -42.24
N CYS A 32 -23.28 16.60 -42.49
CA CYS A 32 -21.97 17.08 -42.94
C CYS A 32 -22.14 17.95 -44.19
N SER A 33 -21.57 19.16 -44.17
CA SER A 33 -21.47 20.02 -45.34
C SER A 33 -20.13 19.76 -46.05
N LEU A 34 -20.17 19.23 -47.27
CA LEU A 34 -19.04 19.32 -48.21
C LEU A 34 -18.96 20.76 -48.74
N ALA A 35 -17.82 21.43 -48.51
CA ALA A 35 -17.41 22.61 -49.27
C ALA A 35 -16.16 22.26 -50.08
N ALA A 36 -16.16 22.71 -51.34
CA ALA A 36 -15.18 22.39 -52.37
C ALA A 36 -13.76 22.88 -52.03
N THR A 37 -12.80 22.09 -52.51
CA THR A 37 -11.36 22.24 -52.37
C THR A 37 -10.82 23.54 -52.99
N SER A 38 -10.18 24.36 -52.15
CA SER A 38 -9.05 25.21 -52.56
C SER A 38 -7.90 24.85 -51.64
N GLY A 39 -6.84 24.27 -52.22
CA GLY A 39 -5.72 23.72 -51.48
C GLY A 39 -4.96 24.79 -50.71
N VAL A 40 -5.25 24.90 -49.43
CA VAL A 40 -4.27 25.29 -48.42
C VAL A 40 -3.80 23.98 -47.82
N LEU A 41 -2.52 23.63 -48.04
CA LEU A 41 -1.83 22.70 -47.16
C LEU A 41 -1.85 23.35 -45.77
N VAL A 42 -2.90 23.08 -45.00
CA VAL A 42 -2.79 23.16 -43.55
C VAL A 42 -1.91 21.97 -43.22
N THR A 43 -0.61 22.22 -43.10
CA THR A 43 0.20 21.38 -42.23
C THR A 43 -0.53 21.37 -40.91
N GLN A 44 -1.18 20.26 -40.54
CA GLN A 44 -1.47 20.02 -39.14
C GLN A 44 -0.10 20.09 -38.48
N GLY A 45 0.20 21.21 -37.82
CA GLY A 45 1.33 21.26 -36.93
C GLY A 45 1.06 20.16 -35.92
N GLU A 46 1.97 19.18 -35.82
CA GLU A 46 2.10 18.39 -34.61
C GLU A 46 1.97 19.38 -33.45
N ARG A 47 0.92 19.27 -32.63
CA ARG A 47 0.91 19.99 -31.36
C ARG A 47 2.18 19.48 -30.67
N PRO A 48 3.15 20.34 -30.34
CA PRO A 48 4.31 19.88 -29.60
C PRO A 48 3.80 19.19 -28.35
N VAL A 49 4.26 17.96 -28.11
CA VAL A 49 4.06 17.23 -26.85
C VAL A 49 4.48 18.19 -25.74
N THR A 50 3.51 18.75 -25.03
CA THR A 50 3.78 19.79 -24.03
C THR A 50 3.53 19.16 -22.68
N ALA A 51 4.54 19.18 -21.83
CA ALA A 51 4.38 18.80 -20.44
C ALA A 51 3.22 19.58 -19.80
N ALA A 52 2.52 18.94 -18.87
CA ALA A 52 1.49 19.61 -18.08
C ALA A 52 2.08 20.85 -17.39
N ALA A 53 1.31 21.92 -17.34
CA ALA A 53 1.64 23.06 -16.49
C ALA A 53 1.29 22.68 -15.06
N VAL A 54 2.31 22.48 -14.24
CA VAL A 54 2.23 22.04 -12.83
C VAL A 54 2.81 23.11 -11.91
N PRO A 55 2.51 23.08 -10.59
CA PRO A 55 3.03 24.06 -9.65
C PRO A 55 4.55 24.02 -9.53
N ASP A 56 5.12 25.11 -9.02
CA ASP A 56 6.56 25.20 -8.75
C ASP A 56 7.05 24.04 -7.86
N GLY A 57 8.20 23.48 -8.20
CA GLY A 57 8.77 22.32 -7.51
C GLY A 57 8.28 20.96 -8.06
N PHE A 58 7.30 20.94 -8.95
CA PHE A 58 6.87 19.73 -9.66
C PHE A 58 7.40 19.70 -11.10
N VAL A 59 7.62 18.48 -11.60
CA VAL A 59 8.04 18.24 -12.99
C VAL A 59 7.16 17.15 -13.58
N ASP A 60 6.67 17.39 -14.79
CA ASP A 60 5.94 16.42 -15.59
C ASP A 60 6.84 15.77 -16.65
N GLU A 61 6.85 14.44 -16.71
CA GLU A 61 7.72 13.65 -17.56
C GLU A 61 6.94 12.58 -18.33
N LEU A 62 7.29 12.38 -19.62
CA LEU A 62 6.80 11.25 -20.40
C LEU A 62 7.43 9.95 -19.87
N VAL A 63 6.61 8.93 -19.61
CA VAL A 63 7.06 7.61 -19.15
C VAL A 63 7.05 6.61 -20.29
N ALA A 64 5.92 6.50 -21.01
CA ALA A 64 5.75 5.57 -22.12
C ALA A 64 4.66 6.05 -23.08
N THR A 65 4.61 5.45 -24.28
CA THR A 65 3.48 5.58 -25.20
C THR A 65 2.69 4.29 -25.26
N ALA A 66 1.37 4.43 -25.40
CA ALA A 66 0.43 3.33 -25.54
C ALA A 66 -0.80 3.79 -26.32
N PRO A 67 -1.34 3.00 -27.26
CA PRO A 67 -2.53 3.36 -28.00
C PRO A 67 -3.78 3.35 -27.10
N SER A 68 -4.50 4.46 -27.07
CA SER A 68 -5.75 4.64 -26.32
C SER A 68 -5.68 4.08 -24.89
N PRO A 69 -4.76 4.59 -24.05
CA PRO A 69 -4.60 4.10 -22.69
C PRO A 69 -5.87 4.40 -21.89
N THR A 70 -6.33 3.42 -21.13
CA THR A 70 -7.57 3.51 -20.36
C THR A 70 -7.31 3.57 -18.87
N GLY A 71 -6.26 2.93 -18.37
CA GLY A 71 -5.97 2.84 -16.95
C GLY A 71 -4.53 2.46 -16.65
N ILE A 72 -4.13 2.67 -15.40
CA ILE A 72 -2.85 2.24 -14.86
C ILE A 72 -3.07 1.60 -13.49
N GLU A 73 -2.23 0.65 -13.10
CA GLU A 73 -2.23 0.05 -11.76
C GLU A 73 -0.80 -0.19 -11.25
N SER A 74 -0.56 -0.07 -9.94
CA SER A 74 0.71 -0.44 -9.31
C SER A 74 0.61 -1.80 -8.63
N LEU A 75 1.56 -2.70 -8.92
CA LEU A 75 1.64 -4.01 -8.28
C LEU A 75 2.54 -3.99 -7.05
N PRO A 76 2.31 -4.88 -6.05
CA PRO A 76 3.16 -5.00 -4.88
C PRO A 76 4.61 -5.41 -5.15
N ASP A 77 4.91 -5.93 -6.34
CA ASP A 77 6.28 -6.22 -6.80
C ASP A 77 6.98 -5.02 -7.49
N GLY A 78 6.34 -3.84 -7.46
CA GLY A 78 6.86 -2.59 -7.99
C GLY A 78 6.58 -2.36 -9.48
N ARG A 79 6.03 -3.33 -10.20
CA ARG A 79 5.63 -3.13 -11.60
C ARG A 79 4.43 -2.18 -11.70
N LEU A 80 4.35 -1.47 -12.82
CA LEU A 80 3.17 -0.76 -13.27
C LEU A 80 2.49 -1.59 -14.37
N VAL A 81 1.17 -1.65 -14.36
CA VAL A 81 0.33 -2.23 -15.42
C VAL A 81 -0.38 -1.11 -16.15
N LEU A 82 -0.20 -1.02 -17.47
CA LEU A 82 -0.84 -0.04 -18.35
C LEU A 82 -1.89 -0.74 -19.21
N LEU A 83 -3.13 -0.26 -19.14
CA LEU A 83 -4.25 -0.80 -19.90
C LEU A 83 -4.44 -0.02 -21.20
N GLU A 84 -4.75 -0.75 -22.27
CA GLU A 84 -5.07 -0.20 -23.58
C GLU A 84 -6.48 -0.63 -23.98
N GLN A 85 -7.29 0.32 -24.49
CA GLN A 85 -8.69 0.10 -24.82
C GLN A 85 -8.93 -1.13 -25.71
N GLY A 86 -7.99 -1.42 -26.60
CA GLY A 86 -8.00 -2.57 -27.52
C GLY A 86 -7.85 -3.95 -26.86
N GLY A 87 -7.95 -4.07 -25.54
CA GLY A 87 -7.93 -5.35 -24.82
C GLY A 87 -6.53 -5.80 -24.41
N ARG A 88 -5.53 -4.92 -24.50
CA ARG A 88 -4.14 -5.24 -24.18
C ARG A 88 -3.74 -4.63 -22.84
N ALA A 89 -3.14 -5.42 -21.95
CA ALA A 89 -2.44 -4.91 -20.78
C ALA A 89 -0.94 -5.09 -20.97
N ARG A 90 -0.15 -4.09 -20.56
CA ARG A 90 1.31 -4.15 -20.57
C ARG A 90 1.85 -3.90 -19.16
N ALA A 91 2.92 -4.60 -18.77
CA ALA A 91 3.54 -4.39 -17.46
C ALA A 91 5.05 -4.15 -17.59
N GLY A 92 5.59 -3.33 -16.69
CA GLY A 92 7.02 -3.03 -16.63
C GLY A 92 7.38 -2.41 -15.29
N GLN A 93 8.65 -2.48 -14.92
CA GLN A 93 9.14 -1.64 -13.82
C GLN A 93 9.10 -0.17 -14.28
N PRO A 94 8.89 0.79 -13.36
CA PRO A 94 9.07 2.20 -13.66
C PRO A 94 10.38 2.42 -14.43
N GLY A 95 10.36 3.23 -15.49
CA GLY A 95 11.53 3.54 -16.33
C GLY A 95 12.14 2.38 -17.13
N THR A 96 11.48 1.22 -17.22
CA THR A 96 11.84 0.14 -18.16
C THR A 96 10.82 0.02 -19.30
N SER A 97 11.05 -0.91 -20.23
CA SER A 97 10.03 -1.25 -21.23
C SER A 97 8.80 -1.88 -20.58
N PHE A 98 7.64 -1.63 -21.19
CA PHE A 98 6.37 -2.25 -20.83
C PHE A 98 6.05 -3.35 -21.84
N ASP A 99 6.03 -4.60 -21.37
CA ASP A 99 5.78 -5.79 -22.20
C ASP A 99 4.32 -6.20 -22.12
N THR A 100 3.79 -6.78 -23.21
CA THR A 100 2.40 -7.27 -23.21
C THR A 100 2.26 -8.44 -22.24
N VAL A 101 1.38 -8.29 -21.25
CA VAL A 101 1.09 -9.32 -20.26
C VAL A 101 -0.31 -9.91 -20.40
N LEU A 102 -1.22 -9.26 -21.14
CA LEU A 102 -2.55 -9.79 -21.42
C LEU A 102 -3.04 -9.29 -22.78
N GLN A 103 -3.74 -10.17 -23.49
CA GLN A 103 -4.59 -9.81 -24.62
C GLN A 103 -5.94 -10.50 -24.45
N ILE A 104 -7.01 -9.73 -24.33
CA ILE A 104 -8.38 -10.24 -24.29
C ILE A 104 -8.80 -10.65 -25.72
N PRO A 105 -9.14 -11.93 -25.98
CA PRO A 105 -9.39 -12.43 -27.34
C PRO A 105 -10.67 -11.94 -28.02
N SER A 106 -11.68 -11.50 -27.27
CA SER A 106 -13.01 -11.13 -27.79
C SER A 106 -13.50 -9.80 -27.22
N ILE A 107 -12.62 -8.82 -27.22
CA ILE A 107 -12.90 -7.47 -26.74
C ILE A 107 -13.90 -6.77 -27.69
N CYS A 108 -14.89 -6.08 -27.11
CA CYS A 108 -15.74 -5.17 -27.86
C CYS A 108 -15.25 -3.74 -27.61
N VAL A 109 -14.77 -3.09 -28.65
CA VAL A 109 -14.25 -1.71 -28.59
C VAL A 109 -15.30 -0.73 -29.08
N GLY A 110 -15.37 0.42 -28.42
CA GLY A 110 -16.31 1.49 -28.70
C GLY A 110 -15.92 2.73 -27.88
N PRO A 111 -16.74 3.78 -27.88
CA PRO A 111 -16.38 5.06 -27.26
C PRO A 111 -15.87 4.91 -25.80
N GLU A 112 -16.60 4.17 -24.97
CA GLU A 112 -16.22 3.87 -23.58
C GLU A 112 -16.13 2.35 -23.33
N ARG A 113 -16.02 1.54 -24.39
CA ARG A 113 -15.94 0.08 -24.29
C ARG A 113 -14.49 -0.36 -24.52
N GLY A 114 -14.07 -1.42 -23.86
CA GLY A 114 -12.72 -1.96 -24.02
C GLY A 114 -12.25 -2.63 -22.75
N LEU A 115 -10.93 -2.68 -22.57
CA LEU A 115 -10.31 -3.01 -21.29
C LEU A 115 -10.26 -1.74 -20.44
N LEU A 116 -10.94 -1.72 -19.29
CA LEU A 116 -11.22 -0.47 -18.56
C LEU A 116 -10.64 -0.45 -17.14
N GLY A 117 -10.62 -1.58 -16.43
CA GLY A 117 -10.18 -1.63 -15.03
C GLY A 117 -9.30 -2.82 -14.73
N PHE A 118 -8.41 -2.64 -13.77
CA PHE A 118 -7.45 -3.65 -13.32
C PHE A 118 -7.06 -3.38 -11.87
N THR A 119 -7.10 -4.39 -11.00
CA THR A 119 -6.50 -4.35 -9.66
C THR A 119 -5.89 -5.71 -9.32
N HIS A 120 -5.21 -5.78 -8.19
CA HIS A 120 -4.54 -6.96 -7.68
C HIS A 120 -5.15 -7.41 -6.35
N ASP A 121 -4.99 -8.70 -6.04
CA ASP A 121 -5.49 -9.26 -4.78
C ASP A 121 -4.68 -8.80 -3.56
N PRO A 122 -5.27 -8.66 -2.35
CA PRO A 122 -4.55 -8.35 -1.11
C PRO A 122 -3.33 -9.25 -0.83
N GLY A 123 -3.42 -10.51 -1.27
CA GLY A 123 -2.36 -11.51 -1.20
C GLY A 123 -1.63 -11.75 -2.54
N PHE A 124 -1.62 -10.77 -3.45
CA PHE A 124 -1.11 -10.92 -4.84
C PHE A 124 0.25 -11.61 -4.93
N LEU A 125 1.19 -11.26 -4.06
CA LEU A 125 2.52 -11.87 -4.07
C LEU A 125 2.44 -13.40 -3.89
N THR A 126 1.45 -13.89 -3.15
CA THR A 126 1.20 -15.31 -2.87
C THR A 126 0.33 -15.99 -3.92
N ASN A 127 -0.88 -15.45 -4.16
CA ASN A 127 -1.88 -16.13 -4.99
C ASN A 127 -1.86 -15.71 -6.46
N ARG A 128 -1.11 -14.64 -6.80
CA ARG A 128 -1.01 -14.09 -8.16
C ARG A 128 -2.34 -13.68 -8.77
N HIS A 129 -3.39 -13.47 -7.98
CA HIS A 129 -4.69 -13.10 -8.48
C HIS A 129 -4.77 -11.62 -8.86
N VAL A 130 -5.35 -11.35 -10.03
CA VAL A 130 -5.66 -10.01 -10.54
C VAL A 130 -7.09 -9.98 -11.04
N TYR A 131 -7.73 -8.82 -10.97
CA TYR A 131 -9.12 -8.62 -11.37
C TYR A 131 -9.18 -7.64 -12.51
N VAL A 132 -10.03 -7.91 -13.50
CA VAL A 132 -10.07 -7.18 -14.77
C VAL A 132 -11.52 -6.87 -15.12
N TYR A 133 -11.81 -5.60 -15.40
CA TYR A 133 -13.08 -5.15 -15.98
C TYR A 133 -12.89 -4.88 -17.46
N TYR A 134 -13.72 -5.52 -18.29
CA TYR A 134 -13.67 -5.34 -19.73
C TYR A 134 -15.02 -5.53 -20.40
N THR A 135 -15.19 -4.91 -21.57
CA THR A 135 -16.36 -5.12 -22.43
C THR A 135 -16.07 -6.23 -23.43
N ARG A 136 -16.84 -7.32 -23.38
CA ARG A 136 -16.76 -8.43 -24.33
C ARG A 136 -17.79 -8.31 -25.44
N THR A 137 -17.48 -8.92 -26.58
CA THR A 137 -18.47 -9.17 -27.63
C THR A 137 -19.53 -10.13 -27.11
N ALA A 138 -20.80 -9.79 -27.32
CA ALA A 138 -21.96 -10.52 -26.84
C ALA A 138 -23.11 -10.34 -27.85
N PRO A 139 -23.13 -11.08 -28.99
CA PRO A 139 -24.05 -10.83 -30.10
C PRO A 139 -25.53 -10.87 -29.70
N ASP A 140 -25.86 -11.68 -28.69
CA ASP A 140 -27.22 -11.85 -28.19
C ASP A 140 -27.62 -10.77 -27.16
N ALA A 141 -26.65 -10.03 -26.61
CA ALA A 141 -26.91 -8.93 -25.70
C ALA A 141 -27.37 -7.68 -26.48
N PRO A 142 -28.30 -6.88 -25.93
CA PRO A 142 -28.62 -5.57 -26.49
C PRO A 142 -27.35 -4.72 -26.67
N GLY A 143 -27.17 -4.14 -27.87
CA GLY A 143 -25.96 -3.39 -28.21
C GLY A 143 -24.76 -4.24 -28.64
N GLY A 144 -24.91 -5.57 -28.71
CA GLY A 144 -23.93 -6.54 -29.20
C GLY A 144 -22.74 -6.79 -28.27
N CYS A 145 -22.74 -6.18 -27.08
CA CYS A 145 -21.63 -6.20 -26.14
C CYS A 145 -22.14 -6.16 -24.70
N ALA A 146 -21.37 -6.74 -23.78
CA ALA A 146 -21.65 -6.74 -22.35
C ALA A 146 -20.36 -6.47 -21.56
N ASN A 147 -20.48 -5.78 -20.44
CA ASN A 147 -19.38 -5.60 -19.51
C ASN A 147 -19.25 -6.83 -18.60
N ARG A 148 -18.02 -7.10 -18.18
CA ARG A 148 -17.63 -8.28 -17.41
C ARG A 148 -16.52 -7.93 -16.44
N VAL A 149 -16.57 -8.55 -15.25
CA VAL A 149 -15.47 -8.58 -14.29
C VAL A 149 -15.01 -10.02 -14.14
N SER A 150 -13.70 -10.24 -14.30
CA SER A 150 -13.09 -11.55 -14.17
C SER A 150 -11.83 -11.50 -13.33
N ARG A 151 -11.54 -12.60 -12.62
CA ARG A 151 -10.25 -12.86 -11.98
C ARG A 151 -9.37 -13.69 -12.91
N PHE A 152 -8.06 -13.41 -12.90
CA PHE A 152 -7.03 -14.19 -13.58
C PHE A 152 -5.84 -14.45 -12.67
N GLU A 153 -4.95 -15.35 -13.08
CA GLU A 153 -3.63 -15.57 -12.48
C GLU A 153 -2.53 -14.89 -13.30
N MET A 154 -1.67 -14.13 -12.61
CA MET A 154 -0.60 -13.33 -13.21
C MET A 154 0.79 -13.81 -12.79
N GLY A 155 1.49 -14.48 -13.70
CA GLY A 155 2.93 -14.70 -13.59
C GLY A 155 3.73 -13.53 -14.19
N ALA A 156 4.69 -13.85 -15.04
CA ALA A 156 5.30 -12.87 -15.94
C ALA A 156 4.29 -12.33 -16.98
N VAL A 157 3.36 -13.20 -17.40
CA VAL A 157 2.23 -12.94 -18.29
C VAL A 157 0.98 -13.48 -17.60
N ILE A 158 -0.18 -12.88 -17.87
CA ILE A 158 -1.48 -13.36 -17.41
C ILE A 158 -1.92 -14.52 -18.30
N ASP A 159 -2.26 -15.66 -17.71
CA ASP A 159 -2.80 -16.80 -18.44
C ASP A 159 -4.29 -16.54 -18.74
N PRO A 160 -4.70 -16.32 -20.01
CA PRO A 160 -6.11 -16.05 -20.33
C PRO A 160 -7.02 -17.25 -20.04
N THR A 161 -6.46 -18.46 -19.90
CA THR A 161 -7.23 -19.68 -19.58
C THR A 161 -7.53 -19.83 -18.09
N SER A 162 -6.88 -19.03 -17.24
CA SER A 162 -7.13 -18.95 -15.79
C SER A 162 -8.39 -18.15 -15.44
N GLU A 163 -9.12 -17.64 -16.44
CA GLU A 163 -10.28 -16.76 -16.23
C GLU A 163 -11.34 -17.40 -15.33
N VAL A 164 -11.66 -16.71 -14.23
CA VAL A 164 -12.86 -16.94 -13.42
C VAL A 164 -13.75 -15.72 -13.52
N VAL A 165 -14.90 -15.87 -14.19
CA VAL A 165 -15.87 -14.78 -14.34
C VAL A 165 -16.58 -14.55 -13.02
N LEU A 166 -16.53 -13.30 -12.52
CA LEU A 166 -17.14 -12.90 -11.24
C LEU A 166 -18.49 -12.21 -11.45
N LEU A 167 -18.55 -11.31 -12.44
CA LEU A 167 -19.74 -10.59 -12.86
C LEU A 167 -19.81 -10.56 -14.38
N ASP A 168 -20.99 -10.74 -14.95
CA ASP A 168 -21.20 -10.80 -16.40
C ASP A 168 -22.58 -10.27 -16.80
N ASP A 169 -22.77 -10.11 -18.12
CA ASP A 169 -24.00 -9.60 -18.72
C ASP A 169 -24.42 -8.22 -18.17
N ILE A 170 -23.46 -7.46 -17.65
CA ILE A 170 -23.67 -6.06 -17.28
C ILE A 170 -23.93 -5.27 -18.56
N SER A 171 -25.02 -4.51 -18.58
CA SER A 171 -25.46 -3.83 -19.80
C SER A 171 -24.42 -2.84 -20.32
N SER A 172 -24.13 -2.94 -21.62
CA SER A 172 -23.43 -1.92 -22.40
C SER A 172 -24.31 -1.46 -23.58
N ILE A 173 -25.63 -1.47 -23.41
CA ILE A 173 -26.61 -1.36 -24.51
C ILE A 173 -26.38 -0.18 -25.45
N ASN A 174 -25.93 0.97 -24.93
CA ASN A 174 -25.70 2.18 -25.71
C ASN A 174 -24.20 2.42 -26.03
N GLY A 175 -23.31 1.60 -25.48
CA GLY A 175 -21.86 1.67 -25.69
C GLY A 175 -21.12 2.80 -24.96
N ASN A 176 -21.85 3.56 -24.16
CA ASN A 176 -21.33 4.55 -23.23
C ASN A 176 -21.92 4.34 -21.83
N HIS A 177 -21.37 5.05 -20.86
CA HIS A 177 -21.62 4.91 -19.43
C HIS A 177 -21.37 3.50 -18.93
N ASN A 178 -20.18 2.98 -19.25
CA ASN A 178 -19.78 1.65 -18.81
C ASN A 178 -19.17 1.67 -17.39
N GLY A 179 -18.79 2.84 -16.85
CA GLY A 179 -17.89 2.91 -15.70
C GLY A 179 -16.64 2.08 -15.98
N GLY A 180 -16.35 1.14 -15.08
CA GLY A 180 -15.37 0.09 -15.34
C GLY A 180 -14.12 0.18 -14.51
N ASP A 181 -14.17 0.93 -13.41
CA ASP A 181 -13.13 0.94 -12.40
C ASP A 181 -13.35 -0.14 -11.36
N LEU A 182 -12.25 -0.60 -10.76
CA LEU A 182 -12.31 -1.62 -9.72
C LEU A 182 -11.06 -1.58 -8.82
N ASP A 183 -11.25 -1.71 -7.51
CA ASP A 183 -10.16 -1.76 -6.55
C ASP A 183 -10.59 -2.55 -5.30
N ILE A 184 -9.62 -2.98 -4.50
CA ILE A 184 -9.85 -3.71 -3.25
C ILE A 184 -9.80 -2.74 -2.06
N GLY A 185 -10.85 -2.78 -1.23
CA GLY A 185 -10.89 -2.07 0.05
C GLY A 185 -9.95 -2.69 1.08
N SER A 186 -9.68 -1.96 2.16
CA SER A 186 -9.03 -2.51 3.37
C SER A 186 -9.84 -3.64 4.00
N ASP A 187 -11.17 -3.66 3.82
CA ASP A 187 -12.03 -4.79 4.17
C ASP A 187 -11.76 -6.08 3.38
N GLY A 188 -10.92 -6.03 2.34
CA GLY A 188 -10.56 -7.17 1.51
C GLY A 188 -11.60 -7.52 0.45
N PHE A 189 -12.59 -6.66 0.22
CA PHE A 189 -13.61 -6.87 -0.81
C PHE A 189 -13.32 -6.07 -2.08
N LEU A 190 -13.81 -6.59 -3.20
CA LEU A 190 -13.70 -5.98 -4.51
C LEU A 190 -14.86 -5.02 -4.74
N TYR A 191 -14.52 -3.76 -4.98
CA TYR A 191 -15.45 -2.71 -5.35
C TYR A 191 -15.41 -2.51 -6.86
N VAL A 192 -16.58 -2.30 -7.48
CA VAL A 192 -16.69 -2.18 -8.95
C VAL A 192 -17.62 -1.03 -9.29
N SER A 193 -17.17 -0.10 -10.14
CA SER A 193 -18.00 0.98 -10.65
C SER A 193 -18.71 0.58 -11.95
N ILE A 194 -20.02 0.82 -12.02
CA ILE A 194 -20.84 0.48 -13.19
C ILE A 194 -21.76 1.66 -13.53
N GLY A 195 -21.61 2.20 -14.74
CA GLY A 195 -22.50 3.25 -15.24
C GLY A 195 -23.91 2.78 -15.58
N ASP A 196 -24.79 3.73 -15.85
CA ASP A 196 -26.22 3.51 -16.12
C ASP A 196 -26.52 2.95 -17.53
N ALA A 197 -25.46 2.57 -18.27
CA ALA A 197 -25.43 2.05 -19.63
C ALA A 197 -25.89 3.03 -20.73
N GLY A 198 -26.04 4.33 -20.42
CA GLY A 198 -26.40 5.41 -21.35
C GLY A 198 -27.84 5.37 -21.86
N ARG A 199 -28.50 4.25 -21.67
CA ARG A 199 -29.89 3.98 -21.96
C ARG A 199 -30.38 2.91 -21.01
N ASP A 200 -31.60 3.09 -20.54
CA ASP A 200 -32.30 2.15 -19.70
C ASP A 200 -32.36 0.77 -20.37
N PRO A 201 -31.67 -0.24 -19.81
CA PRO A 201 -31.62 -1.58 -20.39
C PRO A 201 -32.97 -2.31 -20.32
N ARG A 202 -33.88 -1.93 -19.42
CA ARG A 202 -35.26 -2.43 -19.42
C ARG A 202 -36.12 -1.80 -20.50
N GLY A 203 -35.70 -0.65 -21.04
CA GLY A 203 -36.46 0.09 -22.04
C GLY A 203 -37.70 0.81 -21.50
N ILE A 204 -37.75 1.12 -20.19
CA ILE A 204 -38.89 1.76 -19.55
C ILE A 204 -38.78 3.29 -19.61
N SER A 205 -37.60 3.84 -19.33
CA SER A 205 -37.37 5.26 -19.04
C SER A 205 -36.53 6.02 -20.09
N GLY A 206 -35.80 5.32 -20.97
CA GLY A 206 -35.14 5.92 -22.14
C GLY A 206 -33.65 6.24 -21.93
N SER A 207 -33.19 7.42 -22.37
CA SER A 207 -31.77 7.82 -22.39
C SER A 207 -31.58 9.26 -21.88
N GLY A 208 -30.33 9.64 -21.57
CA GLY A 208 -30.04 10.99 -21.05
C GLY A 208 -30.73 11.23 -19.71
N SER A 209 -31.24 12.44 -19.47
CA SER A 209 -31.90 12.79 -18.20
C SER A 209 -33.15 11.96 -17.88
N SER A 210 -33.74 11.25 -18.85
CA SER A 210 -34.86 10.36 -18.59
C SER A 210 -34.43 8.95 -18.18
N ASN A 211 -33.15 8.59 -18.31
CA ASN A 211 -32.64 7.26 -17.97
C ASN A 211 -32.68 7.01 -16.46
N ALA A 212 -33.66 6.23 -16.00
CA ALA A 212 -33.83 5.88 -14.60
C ALA A 212 -33.12 4.57 -14.19
N ALA A 213 -32.23 4.00 -15.03
CA ALA A 213 -31.55 2.74 -14.76
C ALA A 213 -30.81 2.72 -13.42
N ALA A 214 -30.16 3.82 -13.05
CA ALA A 214 -29.46 3.89 -11.76
C ALA A 214 -30.38 3.67 -10.56
N ARG A 215 -31.69 3.92 -10.70
CA ARG A 215 -32.72 3.79 -9.65
C ARG A 215 -33.37 2.43 -9.58
N ASP A 216 -33.23 1.63 -10.64
CA ASP A 216 -33.63 0.25 -10.59
C ASP A 216 -32.57 -0.58 -9.85
N LEU A 217 -32.93 -1.09 -8.67
CA LEU A 217 -32.06 -1.91 -7.83
C LEU A 217 -32.03 -3.38 -8.23
N SER A 218 -32.81 -3.79 -9.24
CA SER A 218 -32.91 -5.18 -9.69
C SER A 218 -31.87 -5.57 -10.75
N HIS A 219 -31.01 -4.63 -11.12
CA HIS A 219 -29.84 -4.84 -11.97
C HIS A 219 -28.66 -3.93 -11.58
N LEU A 220 -27.50 -4.19 -12.17
CA LEU A 220 -26.22 -3.64 -11.72
C LEU A 220 -25.85 -2.26 -12.31
N SER A 221 -26.63 -1.70 -13.24
CA SER A 221 -26.34 -0.41 -13.88
C SER A 221 -26.52 0.79 -12.93
N GLY A 222 -25.58 1.75 -12.98
CA GLY A 222 -25.59 3.01 -12.20
C GLY A 222 -25.32 2.81 -10.71
N LYS A 223 -24.34 1.97 -10.39
CA LYS A 223 -24.02 1.47 -9.04
C LYS A 223 -22.51 1.46 -8.77
N VAL A 224 -22.16 1.49 -7.49
CA VAL A 224 -20.94 0.82 -7.00
C VAL A 224 -21.36 -0.50 -6.42
N LEU A 225 -20.67 -1.58 -6.81
CA LEU A 225 -20.86 -2.91 -6.25
C LEU A 225 -19.76 -3.21 -5.23
N ARG A 226 -20.04 -4.10 -4.29
CA ARG A 226 -19.06 -4.66 -3.36
C ARG A 226 -19.26 -6.18 -3.28
N ILE A 227 -18.26 -6.93 -3.72
CA ILE A 227 -18.29 -8.39 -3.81
C ILE A 227 -17.05 -8.97 -3.15
N THR A 228 -17.12 -10.23 -2.74
CA THR A 228 -15.95 -11.00 -2.36
C THR A 228 -15.02 -11.21 -3.55
N THR A 229 -13.76 -11.54 -3.28
CA THR A 229 -12.75 -11.85 -4.30
C THR A 229 -13.07 -13.10 -5.14
N ASP A 230 -14.07 -13.89 -4.73
CA ASP A 230 -14.65 -15.01 -5.50
C ASP A 230 -16.04 -14.68 -6.09
N GLY A 231 -16.49 -13.43 -6.01
CA GLY A 231 -17.65 -12.90 -6.74
C GLY A 231 -19.01 -13.07 -6.06
N ALA A 232 -19.05 -13.46 -4.78
CA ALA A 232 -20.27 -13.45 -3.99
C ALA A 232 -20.59 -12.02 -3.49
N PRO A 233 -21.86 -11.68 -3.20
CA PRO A 233 -22.18 -10.45 -2.49
C PRO A 233 -21.40 -10.36 -1.17
N ALA A 234 -20.73 -9.23 -0.93
CA ALA A 234 -19.91 -9.08 0.25
C ALA A 234 -20.76 -9.02 1.54
N PRO A 235 -20.33 -9.69 2.63
CA PRO A 235 -20.91 -9.50 3.95
C PRO A 235 -20.97 -8.01 4.35
N GLY A 236 -22.10 -7.57 4.89
CA GLY A 236 -22.30 -6.17 5.27
C GLY A 236 -22.83 -5.27 4.14
N ASN A 237 -23.07 -5.80 2.94
CA ASN A 237 -23.81 -5.06 1.93
C ASN A 237 -25.20 -4.64 2.43
N PRO A 238 -25.71 -3.47 1.99
CA PRO A 238 -26.99 -2.92 2.46
C PRO A 238 -28.21 -3.76 2.09
N TYR A 239 -28.11 -4.57 1.04
CA TYR A 239 -29.21 -5.39 0.52
C TYR A 239 -28.93 -6.88 0.69
N LEU A 240 -29.11 -7.38 1.91
CA LEU A 240 -28.99 -8.79 2.23
C LEU A 240 -30.29 -9.29 2.88
N GLY A 241 -30.81 -10.44 2.43
CA GLY A 241 -31.97 -11.11 3.03
C GLY A 241 -33.19 -11.23 2.12
N ALA A 242 -34.38 -11.35 2.73
CA ALA A 242 -35.61 -11.67 2.01
C ALA A 242 -35.99 -10.58 0.98
N GLY A 243 -36.34 -11.00 -0.24
CA GLY A 243 -36.68 -10.08 -1.33
C GLY A 243 -35.48 -9.56 -2.15
N THR A 244 -34.27 -10.02 -1.82
CA THR A 244 -33.04 -9.76 -2.58
C THR A 244 -32.52 -11.06 -3.19
N ASP A 245 -31.74 -10.96 -4.27
CA ASP A 245 -31.14 -12.10 -4.96
C ASP A 245 -29.77 -11.72 -5.55
N ARG A 246 -28.90 -12.70 -5.79
CA ARG A 246 -27.65 -12.52 -6.54
C ARG A 246 -27.94 -12.14 -8.00
N CYS A 247 -27.25 -11.11 -8.51
CA CYS A 247 -27.43 -10.56 -9.86
C CYS A 247 -26.25 -10.76 -10.79
N ALA A 248 -25.13 -11.31 -10.31
CA ALA A 248 -23.85 -11.44 -11.02
C ALA A 248 -23.91 -11.89 -12.50
N PHE A 249 -24.92 -12.67 -12.91
CA PHE A 249 -25.08 -13.19 -14.28
C PHE A 249 -26.51 -12.99 -14.84
N ARG A 250 -27.27 -12.07 -14.25
CA ARG A 250 -28.72 -11.96 -14.50
C ARG A 250 -29.05 -11.18 -15.77
N GLY A 251 -28.20 -10.25 -16.17
CA GLY A 251 -28.52 -9.24 -17.19
C GLY A 251 -29.54 -8.20 -16.71
N ALA A 252 -29.86 -7.24 -17.58
CA ALA A 252 -30.69 -6.06 -17.24
C ALA A 252 -31.85 -5.79 -18.21
N GLY A 253 -32.22 -6.78 -19.04
CA GLY A 253 -33.26 -6.63 -20.06
C GLY A 253 -34.69 -6.54 -19.51
N PRO A 254 -35.70 -6.38 -20.39
CA PRO A 254 -37.10 -6.27 -19.99
C PRO A 254 -37.61 -7.44 -19.13
N ASP A 255 -37.09 -8.65 -19.38
CA ASP A 255 -37.48 -9.88 -18.69
C ASP A 255 -36.68 -10.13 -17.38
N THR A 256 -35.75 -9.24 -17.02
CA THR A 256 -34.96 -9.36 -15.79
C THR A 256 -35.90 -9.33 -14.56
N PRO A 257 -35.78 -10.29 -13.62
CA PRO A 257 -36.54 -10.30 -12.36
C PRO A 257 -36.43 -8.97 -11.60
N GLY A 258 -37.52 -8.55 -10.96
CA GLY A 258 -37.57 -7.30 -10.18
C GLY A 258 -36.99 -7.38 -8.77
N THR A 259 -36.30 -8.46 -8.40
CA THR A 259 -35.70 -8.63 -7.06
C THR A 259 -34.40 -7.84 -6.94
N THR A 260 -34.19 -7.17 -5.81
CA THR A 260 -33.02 -6.32 -5.57
C THR A 260 -31.71 -7.10 -5.59
N CYS A 261 -30.67 -6.55 -6.21
CA CYS A 261 -29.34 -7.15 -6.29
C CYS A 261 -28.58 -7.03 -4.98
N GLN A 262 -28.02 -8.16 -4.54
CA GLN A 262 -27.26 -8.26 -3.29
C GLN A 262 -25.85 -7.64 -3.40
N GLU A 263 -25.32 -7.50 -4.61
CA GLU A 263 -24.00 -6.94 -4.90
C GLU A 263 -23.94 -5.41 -4.73
N ILE A 264 -25.10 -4.72 -4.68
CA ILE A 264 -25.14 -3.26 -4.65
C ILE A 264 -24.61 -2.75 -3.31
N PHE A 265 -23.56 -1.93 -3.39
CA PHE A 265 -23.02 -1.15 -2.28
C PHE A 265 -23.64 0.25 -2.23
N ALA A 266 -23.64 0.95 -3.36
CA ALA A 266 -24.25 2.28 -3.50
C ALA A 266 -24.94 2.41 -4.87
N SER A 267 -25.83 3.39 -5.00
CA SER A 267 -26.66 3.56 -6.20
C SER A 267 -26.84 5.03 -6.55
N GLY A 268 -27.47 5.33 -7.69
CA GLY A 268 -27.73 6.73 -8.06
C GLY A 268 -26.57 7.43 -8.70
N LEU A 269 -25.71 6.66 -9.35
CA LEU A 269 -24.60 7.16 -10.13
C LEU A 269 -24.94 7.08 -11.62
N ARG A 270 -24.49 8.06 -12.39
CA ARG A 270 -24.71 8.10 -13.84
C ARG A 270 -23.65 7.30 -14.58
N ASN A 271 -22.40 7.70 -14.42
CA ASN A 271 -21.22 7.07 -15.00
C ASN A 271 -20.04 7.25 -14.04
N PRO A 272 -20.00 6.48 -12.93
CA PRO A 272 -18.91 6.54 -11.97
C PRO A 272 -17.63 6.02 -12.64
N TYR A 273 -16.85 6.94 -13.18
CA TYR A 273 -15.82 6.66 -14.18
C TYR A 273 -14.56 6.11 -13.52
N ARG A 274 -14.07 6.77 -12.46
CA ARG A 274 -12.99 6.30 -11.57
C ARG A 274 -13.34 6.53 -10.11
N PHE A 275 -12.83 5.68 -9.23
CA PHE A 275 -12.84 5.92 -7.79
C PHE A 275 -11.47 5.56 -7.20
N ALA A 276 -11.14 6.13 -6.05
CA ALA A 276 -9.88 5.81 -5.37
C ALA A 276 -10.08 5.73 -3.87
N PHE A 277 -9.51 4.70 -3.25
CA PHE A 277 -9.44 4.56 -1.80
C PHE A 277 -8.37 5.47 -1.21
N ASP A 278 -8.68 6.06 -0.06
CA ASP A 278 -7.81 6.92 0.72
C ASP A 278 -6.68 6.08 1.37
N PRO A 279 -5.40 6.24 0.94
CA PRO A 279 -4.27 5.55 1.55
C PRO A 279 -3.85 6.18 2.89
N ASN A 280 -4.36 7.37 3.24
CA ASN A 280 -4.00 8.16 4.43
C ASN A 280 -4.97 7.97 5.59
N GLY A 281 -6.20 7.54 5.30
CA GLY A 281 -7.19 7.09 6.27
C GLY A 281 -7.11 5.59 6.53
N GLY A 282 -7.44 5.14 7.74
CA GLY A 282 -7.70 3.71 7.95
C GLY A 282 -9.09 3.34 7.43
N GLY A 283 -9.35 2.05 7.22
CA GLY A 283 -10.65 1.60 6.71
C GLY A 283 -10.86 1.86 5.20
N ASP A 284 -12.13 1.87 4.79
CA ASP A 284 -12.55 1.86 3.38
C ASP A 284 -13.11 3.20 2.90
N ARG A 285 -12.49 4.32 3.28
CA ARG A 285 -12.87 5.64 2.73
C ARG A 285 -12.41 5.73 1.29
N PHE A 286 -13.30 6.13 0.38
CA PHE A 286 -12.98 6.34 -1.04
C PHE A 286 -13.87 7.40 -1.66
N PHE A 287 -13.38 8.03 -2.73
CA PHE A 287 -14.15 9.01 -3.50
C PHE A 287 -14.42 8.50 -4.92
N ILE A 288 -15.61 8.82 -5.43
CA ILE A 288 -16.15 8.41 -6.72
C ILE A 288 -16.27 9.65 -7.61
N ASN A 289 -15.64 9.61 -8.77
CA ASN A 289 -15.79 10.63 -9.80
C ASN A 289 -16.93 10.22 -10.75
N ASP A 290 -18.07 10.90 -10.66
CA ASP A 290 -19.27 10.60 -11.45
C ASP A 290 -19.47 11.60 -12.58
N VAL A 291 -19.46 11.11 -13.82
CA VAL A 291 -19.65 11.97 -15.01
C VAL A 291 -21.12 12.30 -15.16
N GLY A 292 -21.45 13.59 -15.11
CA GLY A 292 -22.83 14.07 -15.24
C GLY A 292 -23.37 14.10 -16.69
N GLN A 293 -24.59 14.61 -16.88
CA GLN A 293 -25.27 14.72 -18.17
C GLN A 293 -25.29 16.13 -18.78
N VAL A 294 -25.74 17.15 -18.05
CA VAL A 294 -26.04 18.50 -18.56
C VAL A 294 -25.52 19.61 -17.65
N THR A 295 -25.58 19.47 -16.33
CA THR A 295 -25.39 20.59 -15.40
C THR A 295 -24.06 20.56 -14.68
N ALA A 296 -23.58 19.40 -14.23
CA ALA A 296 -22.45 19.31 -13.32
C ALA A 296 -21.62 18.03 -13.50
N GLU A 297 -20.38 18.08 -13.04
CA GLU A 297 -19.53 16.93 -12.76
C GLU A 297 -19.38 16.81 -11.24
N GLU A 298 -19.18 15.58 -10.73
CA GLU A 298 -19.29 15.31 -9.30
C GLU A 298 -18.14 14.46 -8.75
N VAL A 299 -17.72 14.80 -7.52
CA VAL A 299 -16.96 13.93 -6.61
C VAL A 299 -17.88 13.57 -5.46
N ASN A 300 -18.10 12.26 -5.26
CA ASN A 300 -18.95 11.70 -4.22
C ASN A 300 -18.13 10.90 -3.21
N GLU A 301 -18.43 11.00 -1.91
CA GLU A 301 -17.82 10.11 -0.91
C GLU A 301 -18.57 8.78 -0.84
N GLY A 302 -17.85 7.68 -1.04
CA GLY A 302 -18.39 6.33 -1.06
C GLY A 302 -18.98 5.91 0.28
N GLY A 303 -20.22 5.41 0.28
CA GLY A 303 -20.84 4.85 1.48
C GLY A 303 -21.88 3.77 1.20
N ALA A 304 -22.00 2.83 2.14
CA ALA A 304 -22.92 1.70 2.03
C ALA A 304 -24.39 2.17 2.09
N GLY A 305 -25.18 1.79 1.10
CA GLY A 305 -26.61 2.09 1.00
C GLY A 305 -26.92 3.50 0.52
N LEU A 306 -25.91 4.31 0.18
CA LEU A 306 -26.13 5.68 -0.30
C LEU A 306 -26.74 5.69 -1.72
N ASP A 307 -27.59 6.70 -1.95
CA ASP A 307 -28.20 7.02 -3.22
C ASP A 307 -27.78 8.43 -3.64
N TYR A 308 -26.94 8.55 -4.67
CA TYR A 308 -26.41 9.84 -5.15
C TYR A 308 -27.35 10.58 -6.11
N GLY A 309 -28.61 10.13 -6.20
CA GLY A 309 -29.68 10.95 -6.75
C GLY A 309 -29.87 10.87 -8.27
N TRP A 310 -28.93 10.36 -9.06
CA TRP A 310 -29.17 10.16 -10.49
C TRP A 310 -30.35 9.18 -10.69
N ASN A 311 -31.38 9.52 -11.47
CA ASN A 311 -31.46 10.60 -12.47
C ASN A 311 -32.32 11.83 -12.10
N LEU A 312 -32.57 12.05 -10.81
CA LEU A 312 -33.44 13.13 -10.32
C LEU A 312 -32.70 14.47 -10.19
N CYS A 313 -31.40 14.43 -9.89
CA CYS A 313 -30.51 15.58 -9.76
C CYS A 313 -29.16 15.30 -10.43
N GLU A 314 -28.40 16.36 -10.63
CA GLU A 314 -27.00 16.38 -11.08
C GLU A 314 -26.35 17.63 -10.45
N GLY A 315 -25.30 17.43 -9.68
CA GLY A 315 -24.84 18.31 -8.62
C GLY A 315 -25.69 18.15 -7.35
N PRO A 316 -25.63 19.12 -6.41
CA PRO A 316 -26.45 19.11 -5.21
C PRO A 316 -27.95 19.02 -5.53
N CYS A 317 -28.66 18.15 -4.82
CA CYS A 317 -30.08 17.93 -5.05
C CYS A 317 -30.91 19.05 -4.41
N GLU A 318 -31.81 19.64 -5.20
CA GLU A 318 -32.74 20.65 -4.69
C GLU A 318 -33.66 20.08 -3.58
N PRO A 319 -33.99 20.86 -2.54
CA PRO A 319 -34.87 20.40 -1.46
C PRO A 319 -36.21 19.87 -1.99
N GLY A 320 -36.54 18.63 -1.63
CA GLY A 320 -37.83 18.00 -1.97
C GLY A 320 -37.85 17.18 -3.26
N VAL A 321 -36.72 17.07 -3.98
CA VAL A 321 -36.58 16.20 -5.17
C VAL A 321 -36.65 14.71 -4.82
N GLY A 322 -36.09 14.32 -3.67
CA GLY A 322 -36.14 12.95 -3.15
C GLY A 322 -35.71 12.90 -1.68
N ALA A 323 -36.17 11.88 -0.95
CA ALA A 323 -35.74 11.65 0.43
C ALA A 323 -34.58 10.65 0.45
N GLY A 324 -33.56 10.92 1.29
CA GLY A 324 -32.41 10.03 1.45
C GLY A 324 -31.38 10.08 0.31
N LEU A 325 -31.41 11.14 -0.50
CA LEU A 325 -30.37 11.39 -1.51
C LEU A 325 -29.12 11.97 -0.84
N THR A 326 -27.95 11.65 -1.38
CA THR A 326 -26.64 12.08 -0.90
C THR A 326 -26.05 13.08 -1.90
N ASP A 327 -25.72 14.28 -1.41
CA ASP A 327 -25.08 15.31 -2.23
C ASP A 327 -23.59 15.01 -2.46
N PRO A 328 -23.01 15.47 -3.59
CA PRO A 328 -21.58 15.37 -3.83
C PRO A 328 -20.78 16.23 -2.86
N ILE A 329 -19.57 15.76 -2.51
CA ILE A 329 -18.64 16.50 -1.64
C ILE A 329 -17.90 17.62 -2.39
N ALA A 330 -17.78 17.50 -3.72
CA ALA A 330 -17.32 18.56 -4.61
C ALA A 330 -18.02 18.43 -5.96
N TRP A 331 -18.28 19.55 -6.63
CA TRP A 331 -18.91 19.56 -7.95
C TRP A 331 -18.55 20.83 -8.71
N TYR A 332 -18.67 20.81 -10.04
CA TYR A 332 -18.48 21.99 -10.87
C TYR A 332 -19.40 21.97 -12.11
N PRO A 333 -19.84 23.14 -12.59
CA PRO A 333 -20.73 23.22 -13.74
C PRO A 333 -20.00 23.00 -15.08
N ARG A 334 -20.77 22.75 -16.14
CA ARG A 334 -20.26 22.60 -17.53
C ARG A 334 -19.48 23.79 -18.09
N SER A 335 -19.56 24.95 -17.46
CA SER A 335 -18.73 26.10 -17.83
C SER A 335 -17.27 25.94 -17.39
N ILE A 336 -16.98 25.02 -16.47
CA ILE A 336 -15.64 24.74 -15.94
C ILE A 336 -15.06 23.48 -16.59
N GLY A 337 -15.83 22.41 -16.75
CA GLY A 337 -15.35 21.16 -17.35
C GLY A 337 -16.41 20.37 -18.12
N THR A 338 -15.99 19.23 -18.68
CA THR A 338 -16.77 18.41 -19.62
C THR A 338 -16.93 16.94 -19.21
N TYR A 339 -15.96 16.33 -18.55
CA TYR A 339 -16.09 14.95 -18.03
C TYR A 339 -14.99 14.66 -17.00
N ILE A 340 -15.41 14.32 -15.77
CA ILE A 340 -14.51 13.92 -14.69
C ILE A 340 -14.07 12.46 -14.86
N THR A 341 -12.78 12.21 -15.04
CA THR A 341 -12.31 10.89 -15.51
C THR A 341 -11.17 10.29 -14.71
N ALA A 342 -10.68 10.97 -13.68
CA ALA A 342 -9.68 10.37 -12.79
C ALA A 342 -9.68 11.03 -11.42
N GLY A 343 -9.16 10.31 -10.44
CA GLY A 343 -8.98 10.80 -9.08
C GLY A 343 -7.96 9.98 -8.31
N ALA A 344 -7.17 10.63 -7.46
CA ALA A 344 -6.20 9.98 -6.59
C ALA A 344 -5.98 10.81 -5.34
N PHE A 345 -5.99 10.15 -4.17
CA PHE A 345 -5.54 10.76 -2.93
C PHE A 345 -4.02 10.92 -2.95
N VAL A 346 -3.54 12.08 -2.50
CA VAL A 346 -2.11 12.34 -2.32
C VAL A 346 -1.62 11.62 -1.06
N PRO A 347 -0.69 10.65 -1.15
CA PRO A 347 -0.23 9.96 0.04
C PRO A 347 0.62 10.87 0.94
N ASP A 348 0.30 10.87 2.22
CA ASP A 348 0.88 11.78 3.20
C ASP A 348 2.38 11.58 3.38
N GLY A 349 3.09 12.70 3.59
CA GLY A 349 4.50 12.66 3.93
C GLY A 349 5.43 12.44 2.74
N PHE A 350 4.97 12.62 1.50
CA PHE A 350 5.81 12.52 0.28
C PHE A 350 5.93 13.83 -0.48
N TRP A 351 4.80 14.52 -0.66
CA TRP A 351 4.75 15.86 -1.24
C TRP A 351 4.86 16.91 -0.11
N PRO A 352 4.93 18.22 -0.44
CA PRO A 352 4.85 19.26 0.58
C PRO A 352 3.61 19.08 1.48
N ALA A 353 3.72 19.41 2.77
CA ALA A 353 2.68 19.10 3.76
C ALA A 353 1.31 19.74 3.48
N GLU A 354 1.26 20.80 2.67
CA GLU A 354 0.01 21.39 2.17
C GLU A 354 -0.81 20.46 1.27
N TYR A 355 -0.22 19.36 0.77
CA TYR A 355 -0.89 18.33 0.00
C TYR A 355 -1.26 17.09 0.83
N ASP A 356 -0.83 16.99 2.09
CA ASP A 356 -1.21 15.87 2.97
C ASP A 356 -2.76 15.86 3.11
N GLY A 357 -3.38 14.69 2.92
CA GLY A 357 -4.83 14.46 2.96
C GLY A 357 -5.63 14.98 1.76
N ALA A 358 -4.97 15.54 0.74
CA ALA A 358 -5.64 16.10 -0.43
C ALA A 358 -6.11 15.00 -1.41
N TYR A 359 -7.17 15.30 -2.15
CA TYR A 359 -7.64 14.50 -3.28
C TYR A 359 -7.49 15.29 -4.57
N LEU A 360 -6.72 14.74 -5.51
CA LEU A 360 -6.65 15.26 -6.87
C LEU A 360 -7.76 14.62 -7.70
N TYR A 361 -8.44 15.40 -8.54
CA TYR A 361 -9.38 14.88 -9.52
C TYR A 361 -9.28 15.64 -10.83
N ALA A 362 -9.53 14.96 -11.94
CA ALA A 362 -9.25 15.48 -13.27
C ALA A 362 -10.49 15.54 -14.16
N ASP A 363 -10.62 16.65 -14.89
CA ASP A 363 -11.52 16.75 -16.03
C ASP A 363 -10.71 16.52 -17.32
N GLY A 364 -10.96 15.39 -17.98
CA GLY A 364 -10.23 15.02 -19.18
C GLY A 364 -10.60 15.89 -20.40
N GLY A 365 -11.75 16.55 -20.40
CA GLY A 365 -12.19 17.40 -21.53
C GLY A 365 -11.58 18.80 -21.47
N ALA A 366 -11.56 19.40 -20.28
CA ALA A 366 -10.91 20.67 -20.00
C ALA A 366 -9.38 20.53 -19.90
N GLY A 367 -8.89 19.32 -19.63
CA GLY A 367 -7.46 19.06 -19.46
C GLY A 367 -6.90 19.69 -18.20
N THR A 368 -7.64 19.56 -17.10
CA THR A 368 -7.34 20.18 -15.80
C THR A 368 -7.36 19.16 -14.67
N ILE A 369 -6.46 19.33 -13.71
CA ILE A 369 -6.49 18.64 -12.42
C ILE A 369 -6.84 19.69 -11.36
N PHE A 370 -7.86 19.41 -10.55
CA PHE A 370 -8.24 20.18 -9.38
C PHE A 370 -7.73 19.50 -8.11
N LEU A 371 -7.57 20.30 -7.05
CA LEU A 371 -7.18 19.83 -5.73
C LEU A 371 -8.34 20.11 -4.76
N LEU A 372 -8.91 19.05 -4.20
CA LEU A 372 -9.74 19.09 -3.01
C LEU A 372 -8.83 18.93 -1.79
N ASP A 373 -8.69 19.97 -0.99
CA ASP A 373 -7.81 19.93 0.18
C ASP A 373 -8.38 19.03 1.29
N ALA A 374 -7.57 18.76 2.32
CA ALA A 374 -7.97 17.93 3.46
C ALA A 374 -9.17 18.50 4.24
N ASN A 375 -9.51 19.79 4.08
CA ASN A 375 -10.67 20.43 4.70
C ASN A 375 -11.92 20.37 3.82
N GLY A 376 -11.84 19.77 2.62
CA GLY A 376 -12.93 19.70 1.66
C GLY A 376 -13.14 20.98 0.84
N SER A 377 -12.11 21.83 0.73
CA SER A 377 -12.15 23.06 -0.08
C SER A 377 -11.49 22.86 -1.43
N VAL A 378 -12.05 23.48 -2.48
CA VAL A 378 -11.48 23.51 -3.84
C VAL A 378 -11.71 24.87 -4.50
N ASP A 379 -10.69 25.36 -5.20
CA ASP A 379 -10.77 26.54 -6.07
C ASP A 379 -10.70 26.11 -7.55
N HIS A 380 -11.86 26.07 -8.22
CA HIS A 380 -11.93 25.70 -9.63
C HIS A 380 -11.43 26.79 -10.59
N ASP A 381 -11.26 28.04 -10.12
CA ASP A 381 -10.67 29.12 -10.92
C ASP A 381 -9.13 29.04 -10.95
N GLN A 382 -8.54 28.25 -10.05
CA GLN A 382 -7.09 27.99 -9.96
C GLN A 382 -6.82 26.47 -9.96
N PRO A 383 -6.93 25.80 -11.13
CA PRO A 383 -6.62 24.38 -11.23
C PRO A 383 -5.17 24.10 -10.81
N TRP A 384 -4.96 22.98 -10.12
CA TRP A 384 -3.64 22.54 -9.66
C TRP A 384 -2.71 22.26 -10.84
N ALA A 385 -3.21 21.61 -11.90
CA ALA A 385 -2.47 21.43 -13.14
C ALA A 385 -3.36 21.63 -14.37
N THR A 386 -2.76 22.02 -15.49
CA THR A 386 -3.44 22.20 -16.78
C THR A 386 -2.66 21.58 -17.93
N GLY A 387 -3.32 21.37 -19.06
CA GLY A 387 -2.71 20.77 -20.26
C GLY A 387 -2.80 19.24 -20.31
N VAL A 388 -3.59 18.62 -19.45
CA VAL A 388 -3.76 17.15 -19.37
C VAL A 388 -4.97 16.64 -20.16
N PHE A 389 -5.10 17.06 -21.42
CA PHE A 389 -6.27 16.70 -22.24
C PHE A 389 -6.38 15.19 -22.48
N GLY A 390 -7.59 14.65 -22.30
CA GLY A 390 -7.86 13.23 -22.43
C GLY A 390 -7.35 12.38 -21.27
N LEU A 391 -7.09 12.98 -20.10
CA LEU A 391 -6.68 12.23 -18.91
C LEU A 391 -7.74 11.18 -18.55
N ALA A 392 -7.35 9.90 -18.55
CA ALA A 392 -8.27 8.77 -18.42
C ALA A 392 -8.15 8.04 -17.08
N ASP A 393 -7.02 8.17 -16.39
CA ASP A 393 -6.77 7.57 -15.08
C ASP A 393 -5.52 8.17 -14.44
N MET A 394 -5.42 8.09 -13.11
CA MET A 394 -4.21 8.47 -12.37
C MET A 394 -4.07 7.73 -11.04
N LEU A 395 -2.82 7.47 -10.63
CA LEU A 395 -2.49 6.86 -9.34
C LEU A 395 -1.10 7.29 -8.85
N PHE A 396 -0.84 7.05 -7.56
CA PHE A 396 0.49 7.24 -6.99
C PHE A 396 1.29 5.95 -6.99
N ALA A 397 2.53 6.02 -7.47
CA ALA A 397 3.48 4.91 -7.42
C ALA A 397 4.92 5.41 -7.28
N PHE A 398 5.80 4.54 -6.80
CA PHE A 398 7.22 4.85 -6.68
C PHE A 398 7.92 4.80 -8.04
N ASP A 399 8.75 5.79 -8.32
CA ASP A 399 9.64 5.78 -9.48
C ASP A 399 10.94 4.99 -9.22
N GLN A 400 11.80 4.89 -10.23
CA GLN A 400 13.08 4.17 -10.13
C GLN A 400 14.02 4.72 -9.05
N GLN A 401 13.87 5.98 -8.68
CA GLN A 401 14.68 6.63 -7.65
C GLN A 401 14.05 6.47 -6.26
N GLY A 402 12.87 5.86 -6.14
CA GLY A 402 12.14 5.72 -4.88
C GLY A 402 11.36 6.97 -4.50
N ARG A 403 11.10 7.90 -5.43
CA ARG A 403 10.18 9.04 -5.21
C ARG A 403 8.76 8.62 -5.51
N LEU A 404 7.81 9.10 -4.71
CA LEU A 404 6.39 8.86 -4.97
C LEU A 404 5.86 9.90 -5.96
N SER A 405 5.42 9.44 -7.12
CA SER A 405 4.99 10.27 -8.25
C SER A 405 3.52 9.98 -8.61
N LEU A 406 2.81 11.00 -9.10
CA LEU A 406 1.48 10.83 -9.69
C LEU A 406 1.65 10.38 -11.14
N TYR A 407 1.35 9.12 -11.43
CA TYR A 407 1.28 8.60 -12.80
C TYR A 407 -0.11 8.83 -13.37
N TYR A 408 -0.20 9.18 -14.65
CA TYR A 408 -1.48 9.42 -15.31
C TYR A 408 -1.43 9.08 -16.80
N THR A 409 -2.58 8.67 -17.34
CA THR A 409 -2.73 8.29 -18.74
C THR A 409 -3.44 9.38 -19.54
N LEU A 410 -2.98 9.66 -20.76
CA LEU A 410 -3.61 10.58 -21.70
C LEU A 410 -4.10 9.81 -22.94
N ASN A 411 -5.42 9.60 -23.05
CA ASN A 411 -6.02 8.92 -24.19
C ASN A 411 -5.84 9.73 -25.48
N SER A 412 -5.97 11.06 -25.41
CA SER A 412 -5.85 11.93 -26.58
C SER A 412 -4.46 11.92 -27.22
N ASP A 413 -3.41 11.76 -26.42
CA ASP A 413 -2.01 11.83 -26.87
C ASP A 413 -1.32 10.45 -26.91
N ASN A 414 -1.97 9.39 -26.45
CA ASN A 414 -1.42 8.02 -26.39
C ASN A 414 -0.21 7.90 -25.44
N GLU A 415 -0.29 8.54 -24.28
CA GLU A 415 0.84 8.67 -23.34
C GLU A 415 0.52 8.13 -21.94
N LEU A 416 1.54 7.57 -21.31
CA LEU A 416 1.66 7.45 -19.86
C LEU A 416 2.70 8.48 -19.42
N ARG A 417 2.33 9.32 -18.46
CA ARG A 417 3.17 10.40 -17.93
C ARG A 417 3.23 10.32 -16.40
N LYS A 418 4.15 11.06 -15.79
CA LYS A 418 4.24 11.19 -14.33
C LYS A 418 4.55 12.62 -13.91
N ILE A 419 3.94 13.07 -12.83
CA ILE A 419 4.27 14.31 -12.12
C ILE A 419 5.03 13.95 -10.85
N THR A 420 6.22 14.50 -10.70
CA THR A 420 7.13 14.21 -9.57
C THR A 420 7.49 15.51 -8.86
N TRP A 421 7.38 15.51 -7.54
CA TRP A 421 7.95 16.57 -6.73
C TRP A 421 9.48 16.46 -6.73
N THR A 422 10.15 17.59 -7.00
CA THR A 422 11.61 17.70 -7.15
C THR A 422 12.23 18.64 -6.12
N GLY A 423 11.45 19.12 -5.16
CA GLY A 423 11.95 19.90 -4.04
C GLY A 423 12.98 19.15 -3.21
N ALA A 424 13.73 19.88 -2.39
CA ALA A 424 14.76 19.29 -1.54
C ALA A 424 14.13 18.28 -0.57
N GLY A 425 14.65 17.04 -0.57
CA GLY A 425 14.31 16.00 0.40
C GLY A 425 14.68 16.40 1.84
N PRO A 426 14.43 15.52 2.84
CA PRO A 426 14.51 15.87 4.24
C PRO A 426 15.89 16.37 4.68
N SER A 427 15.87 17.04 5.84
CA SER A 427 16.99 17.56 6.63
C SER A 427 18.21 16.61 6.67
N PRO A 428 19.43 17.12 6.93
CA PRO A 428 20.60 16.30 7.15
C PRO A 428 20.32 15.15 8.13
N THR A 429 20.91 14.00 7.84
CA THR A 429 20.81 12.81 8.67
C THR A 429 21.17 13.14 10.12
N PRO A 430 20.26 12.91 11.09
CA PRO A 430 20.51 13.22 12.50
C PRO A 430 21.74 12.47 13.03
N ALA A 431 22.60 13.20 13.74
CA ALA A 431 23.85 12.69 14.31
C ALA A 431 23.97 13.05 15.79
N ASP A 432 24.86 12.33 16.49
CA ASP A 432 25.21 12.58 17.90
C ASP A 432 24.00 12.62 18.85
N LEU A 433 23.08 11.67 18.67
CA LEU A 433 21.84 11.57 19.44
C LEU A 433 22.03 10.75 20.72
N SER A 434 21.53 11.27 21.85
CA SER A 434 21.40 10.53 23.10
C SER A 434 20.05 9.82 23.17
N PHE A 435 20.01 8.62 23.74
CA PHE A 435 18.78 7.82 23.85
C PHE A 435 18.12 7.92 25.23
N ASP A 436 16.79 8.05 25.24
CA ASP A 436 15.95 7.99 26.43
C ASP A 436 15.03 6.76 26.35
N PRO A 437 15.31 5.67 27.10
CA PRO A 437 14.46 4.48 27.12
C PRO A 437 13.13 4.77 27.84
N VAL A 438 12.02 4.27 27.29
CA VAL A 438 10.69 4.39 27.93
C VAL A 438 9.99 3.04 28.03
N PRO A 439 9.04 2.87 28.97
CA PRO A 439 8.13 1.74 28.91
C PRO A 439 7.41 1.70 27.54
N PRO A 440 7.25 0.51 26.93
CA PRO A 440 6.58 0.38 25.63
C PRO A 440 5.23 1.09 25.61
N THR A 441 5.05 2.00 24.67
CA THR A 441 3.82 2.80 24.51
C THR A 441 3.27 2.60 23.11
N ARG A 442 2.08 2.01 22.99
CA ARG A 442 1.40 1.83 21.71
C ARG A 442 0.89 3.16 21.19
N VAL A 443 1.34 3.54 20.00
CA VAL A 443 0.93 4.80 19.33
C VAL A 443 0.10 4.55 18.08
N TYR A 444 0.16 3.33 17.52
CA TYR A 444 -0.63 2.95 16.36
C TYR A 444 -1.08 1.49 16.47
N ASP A 445 -2.34 1.22 16.17
CA ASP A 445 -2.91 -0.13 16.07
C ASP A 445 -4.04 -0.14 15.03
N SER A 446 -3.75 -0.69 13.86
CA SER A 446 -4.71 -0.71 12.76
C SER A 446 -5.88 -1.68 13.00
N ARG A 447 -5.84 -2.52 14.04
CA ARG A 447 -6.97 -3.39 14.43
C ARG A 447 -7.95 -2.66 15.35
N ALA A 448 -7.41 -1.82 16.22
CA ALA A 448 -8.17 -1.12 17.27
C ALA A 448 -8.63 0.29 16.85
N GLY A 449 -8.11 0.80 15.74
CA GLY A 449 -8.37 2.17 15.30
C GLY A 449 -7.61 3.22 16.14
N LEU A 450 -6.41 2.87 16.61
CA LEU A 450 -5.51 3.78 17.30
C LEU A 450 -4.57 4.42 16.26
N GLY A 451 -4.51 5.76 16.24
CA GLY A 451 -3.72 6.55 15.29
C GLY A 451 -4.37 6.75 13.91
N ALA A 452 -5.23 5.82 13.48
CA ALA A 452 -6.09 5.94 12.29
C ALA A 452 -7.36 5.09 12.48
N ALA A 453 -8.33 5.18 11.57
CA ALA A 453 -9.49 4.28 11.60
C ALA A 453 -9.08 2.79 11.48
N ALA A 454 -9.90 1.88 12.01
CA ALA A 454 -9.57 0.46 12.00
C ALA A 454 -9.66 -0.14 10.57
N GLY A 455 -8.67 -0.96 10.22
CA GLY A 455 -8.55 -1.65 8.94
C GLY A 455 -7.09 -2.05 8.66
N PRO A 456 -6.82 -3.14 7.94
CA PRO A 456 -5.45 -3.46 7.53
C PRO A 456 -4.94 -2.40 6.54
N LEU A 457 -3.63 -2.21 6.51
CA LEU A 457 -2.99 -1.46 5.44
C LEU A 457 -3.12 -2.29 4.16
N ARG A 458 -3.52 -1.65 3.05
CA ARG A 458 -3.61 -2.32 1.74
C ARG A 458 -2.23 -2.59 1.16
N ALA A 459 -2.10 -3.65 0.36
CA ALA A 459 -0.86 -3.94 -0.34
C ALA A 459 -0.45 -2.76 -1.24
N ALA A 460 0.87 -2.55 -1.40
CA ALA A 460 1.45 -1.48 -2.23
C ALA A 460 1.07 -0.04 -1.83
N THR A 461 0.49 0.18 -0.65
CA THR A 461 0.18 1.52 -0.12
C THR A 461 1.18 1.98 0.94
N THR A 462 1.13 3.26 1.27
CA THR A 462 1.95 3.90 2.30
C THR A 462 1.09 4.38 3.45
N ARG A 463 1.69 4.55 4.63
CA ARG A 463 1.05 5.13 5.80
C ARG A 463 2.02 6.05 6.52
N LEU A 464 1.61 7.29 6.75
CA LEU A 464 2.30 8.18 7.67
C LEU A 464 1.85 7.86 9.11
N ILE A 465 2.82 7.64 9.99
CA ILE A 465 2.60 7.31 11.40
C ILE A 465 3.14 8.47 12.23
N ASP A 466 2.28 9.05 13.07
CA ASP A 466 2.67 10.00 14.10
C ASP A 466 2.97 9.26 15.40
N VAL A 467 4.15 9.49 15.97
CA VAL A 467 4.55 8.89 17.25
C VAL A 467 4.42 9.85 18.43
N GLU A 468 4.02 11.11 18.19
CA GLU A 468 3.80 12.15 19.21
C GLU A 468 4.99 12.31 20.18
N PRO A 469 6.18 12.72 19.69
CA PRO A 469 7.38 12.77 20.52
C PRO A 469 7.24 13.75 21.70
N PRO A 470 7.86 13.47 22.86
CA PRO A 470 7.71 14.27 24.08
C PRO A 470 8.35 15.66 23.98
N SER A 471 9.19 15.91 22.97
CA SER A 471 9.82 17.21 22.74
C SER A 471 10.29 17.38 21.30
N ALA A 472 10.44 18.63 20.87
CA ALA A 472 10.96 18.98 19.56
C ALA A 472 12.47 18.70 19.37
N SER A 473 13.19 18.18 20.37
CA SER A 473 14.59 17.73 20.19
C SER A 473 14.69 16.29 19.69
N VAL A 474 13.59 15.54 19.71
CA VAL A 474 13.57 14.17 19.20
C VAL A 474 13.77 14.17 17.68
N ARG A 475 14.64 13.28 17.19
CA ARG A 475 14.94 13.11 15.76
C ARG A 475 14.77 11.68 15.25
N ALA A 476 14.75 10.71 16.15
CA ALA A 476 14.46 9.31 15.84
C ALA A 476 13.77 8.64 17.02
N ALA A 477 13.07 7.54 16.76
CA ALA A 477 12.48 6.70 17.79
C ALA A 477 12.98 5.25 17.63
N LEU A 478 13.18 4.57 18.76
CA LEU A 478 13.25 3.12 18.79
C LEU A 478 11.82 2.61 18.90
N VAL A 479 11.38 1.82 17.92
CA VAL A 479 10.02 1.28 17.86
C VAL A 479 10.07 -0.23 17.77
N ASN A 480 9.05 -0.89 18.30
CA ASN A 480 8.72 -2.26 17.94
C ASN A 480 7.58 -2.22 16.94
N LEU A 481 7.83 -2.71 15.72
CA LEU A 481 6.81 -2.89 14.71
C LEU A 481 6.30 -4.32 14.80
N THR A 482 4.99 -4.51 14.88
CA THR A 482 4.38 -5.85 14.84
C THR A 482 3.36 -5.93 13.72
N VAL A 483 3.55 -6.90 12.82
CA VAL A 483 2.56 -7.24 11.78
C VAL A 483 1.77 -8.47 12.20
N THR A 484 0.49 -8.50 11.84
CA THR A 484 -0.43 -9.61 12.11
C THR A 484 -1.54 -9.64 11.06
N GLY A 485 -2.15 -10.80 10.84
CA GLY A 485 -3.28 -10.95 9.92
C GLY A 485 -2.93 -10.62 8.46
N ASN A 486 -1.67 -10.79 8.06
CA ASN A 486 -1.22 -10.55 6.70
C ASN A 486 -1.90 -11.51 5.72
N ALA A 487 -2.27 -11.03 4.53
CA ALA A 487 -2.98 -11.81 3.52
C ALA A 487 -2.10 -12.87 2.83
N GLY A 488 -0.77 -12.69 2.87
CA GLY A 488 0.19 -13.59 2.24
C GLY A 488 1.63 -13.22 2.58
N TRP A 489 2.59 -13.83 1.89
CA TRP A 489 3.99 -13.43 2.04
C TRP A 489 4.21 -12.00 1.55
N GLY A 490 5.17 -11.31 2.17
CA GLY A 490 5.45 -9.91 1.90
C GLY A 490 6.46 -9.34 2.88
N PHE A 491 6.60 -8.03 2.85
CA PHE A 491 7.53 -7.30 3.70
C PHE A 491 6.98 -5.91 4.02
N LEU A 492 7.48 -5.35 5.12
CA LEU A 492 7.22 -3.98 5.54
C LEU A 492 8.52 -3.18 5.54
N GLN A 493 8.45 -1.95 5.04
CA GLN A 493 9.53 -0.97 5.07
C GLN A 493 9.12 0.21 5.97
N ALA A 494 10.09 0.86 6.60
CA ALA A 494 9.88 2.07 7.41
C ALA A 494 11.02 3.07 7.19
N TRP A 495 10.70 4.35 7.00
CA TRP A 495 11.70 5.41 6.74
C TRP A 495 11.17 6.82 7.00
N SER A 496 12.04 7.83 6.92
CA SER A 496 11.68 9.24 7.09
C SER A 496 10.71 9.72 6.01
N PRO A 497 9.71 10.56 6.35
CA PRO A 497 8.89 11.24 5.36
C PRO A 497 9.75 12.05 4.40
N ARG A 498 9.30 12.18 3.15
CA ARG A 498 9.93 12.89 2.02
C ARG A 498 11.31 12.36 1.61
N ALA A 499 11.84 11.32 2.27
CA ALA A 499 13.05 10.64 1.81
C ALA A 499 12.72 9.64 0.68
N LEU A 500 13.75 9.26 -0.05
CA LEU A 500 13.64 8.20 -1.06
C LEU A 500 13.28 6.87 -0.39
N ARG A 501 12.37 6.11 -1.01
CA ARG A 501 12.03 4.77 -0.54
C ARG A 501 13.30 3.91 -0.46
N PRO A 502 13.62 3.32 0.70
CA PRO A 502 14.77 2.44 0.81
C PRO A 502 14.54 1.13 0.03
N SER A 503 15.63 0.42 -0.27
CA SER A 503 15.57 -0.96 -0.79
C SER A 503 15.51 -2.02 0.32
N THR A 504 15.56 -1.60 1.58
CA THR A 504 15.64 -2.45 2.77
C THR A 504 14.25 -2.75 3.34
N SER A 505 14.07 -3.93 3.94
CA SER A 505 12.87 -4.26 4.70
C SER A 505 13.18 -4.32 6.20
N VAL A 506 12.18 -3.98 7.00
CA VAL A 506 12.25 -4.08 8.47
C VAL A 506 11.65 -5.40 8.92
N ILE A 507 10.47 -5.76 8.41
CA ILE A 507 9.78 -7.02 8.71
C ILE A 507 9.55 -7.80 7.43
N ASN A 508 9.61 -9.13 7.55
CA ASN A 508 9.28 -10.06 6.48
C ASN A 508 8.29 -11.10 7.01
N VAL A 509 7.25 -11.38 6.22
CA VAL A 509 6.24 -12.43 6.49
C VAL A 509 6.25 -13.40 5.32
N VAL A 510 6.14 -14.69 5.61
CA VAL A 510 6.24 -15.77 4.61
C VAL A 510 4.95 -16.57 4.46
N GLN A 511 4.03 -16.48 5.42
CA GLN A 511 2.75 -17.18 5.38
C GLN A 511 1.61 -16.26 5.80
N PRO A 512 0.38 -16.47 5.30
CA PRO A 512 -0.78 -15.70 5.76
C PRO A 512 -1.01 -15.85 7.26
N GLY A 513 -1.37 -14.75 7.93
CA GLY A 513 -1.73 -14.72 9.34
C GLY A 513 -0.57 -14.89 10.33
N GLU A 514 0.68 -14.69 9.89
CA GLU A 514 1.83 -14.69 10.82
C GLU A 514 1.80 -13.46 11.73
N ASP A 515 2.12 -13.68 13.01
CA ASP A 515 2.45 -12.63 13.96
C ASP A 515 3.98 -12.44 13.99
N VAL A 516 4.47 -11.27 13.59
CA VAL A 516 5.92 -10.99 13.52
C VAL A 516 6.21 -9.60 14.08
N ALA A 517 7.04 -9.55 15.12
CA ALA A 517 7.64 -8.33 15.63
C ALA A 517 9.09 -8.18 15.20
N ASN A 518 9.51 -6.95 14.91
CA ASN A 518 10.92 -6.58 14.84
C ASN A 518 11.12 -5.18 15.42
N THR A 519 12.16 -5.02 16.21
CA THR A 519 12.59 -3.71 16.71
C THR A 519 13.23 -2.93 15.55
N ALA A 520 13.02 -1.64 15.49
CA ALA A 520 13.58 -0.78 14.44
C ALA A 520 13.88 0.61 14.98
N VAL A 521 14.84 1.29 14.37
CA VAL A 521 15.01 2.73 14.56
C VAL A 521 14.46 3.44 13.33
N VAL A 522 13.54 4.38 13.57
CA VAL A 522 12.93 5.20 12.53
C VAL A 522 13.32 6.66 12.75
N THR A 523 13.82 7.30 11.70
CA THR A 523 14.03 8.75 11.70
C THR A 523 12.70 9.47 11.51
N LEU A 524 12.54 10.57 12.25
CA LEU A 524 11.29 11.33 12.29
C LEU A 524 11.46 12.64 11.52
N ASP A 525 10.37 13.14 10.96
CA ASP A 525 10.31 14.54 10.54
C ASP A 525 10.15 15.48 11.75
N ASP A 526 10.15 16.80 11.50
CA ASP A 526 10.03 17.83 12.55
C ASP A 526 8.70 17.76 13.33
N LEU A 527 7.71 17.04 12.82
CA LEU A 527 6.43 16.80 13.47
C LEU A 527 6.38 15.46 14.21
N GLY A 528 7.48 14.69 14.21
CA GLY A 528 7.54 13.40 14.90
C GLY A 528 6.93 12.24 14.12
N ARG A 529 6.95 12.29 12.78
CA ARG A 529 6.29 11.29 11.94
C ARG A 529 7.29 10.47 11.13
N PHE A 530 6.93 9.22 10.82
CA PHE A 530 7.65 8.35 9.88
C PHE A 530 6.68 7.63 8.94
N VAL A 531 7.17 7.15 7.80
CA VAL A 531 6.34 6.44 6.82
C VAL A 531 6.63 4.95 6.84
N VAL A 532 5.57 4.15 6.70
CA VAL A 532 5.65 2.72 6.40
C VAL A 532 5.02 2.38 5.06
N SER A 533 5.42 1.26 4.48
CA SER A 533 4.77 0.64 3.34
C SER A 533 4.79 -0.88 3.46
N THR A 534 3.75 -1.54 2.95
CA THR A 534 3.61 -3.00 2.98
C THR A 534 3.39 -3.56 1.57
N SER A 535 3.97 -4.72 1.27
CA SER A 535 3.78 -5.42 -0.01
C SER A 535 2.67 -6.47 0.01
N THR A 536 1.99 -6.64 1.14
CA THR A 536 0.79 -7.46 1.28
C THR A 536 -0.18 -6.77 2.25
N ALA A 537 -1.48 -6.99 2.10
CA ALA A 537 -2.42 -6.43 3.07
C ALA A 537 -2.12 -6.99 4.47
N THR A 538 -2.00 -6.12 5.48
CA THR A 538 -1.59 -6.52 6.83
C THR A 538 -2.09 -5.55 7.88
N HIS A 539 -2.36 -6.04 9.08
CA HIS A 539 -2.44 -5.15 10.24
C HIS A 539 -1.04 -4.79 10.73
N LEU A 540 -0.93 -3.60 11.32
CA LEU A 540 0.29 -3.06 11.91
C LEU A 540 0.01 -2.50 13.30
N VAL A 541 0.90 -2.82 14.23
CA VAL A 541 1.00 -2.24 15.56
C VAL A 541 2.37 -1.58 15.69
N VAL A 542 2.40 -0.38 16.27
CA VAL A 542 3.63 0.37 16.55
C VAL A 542 3.67 0.71 18.02
N ASP A 543 4.68 0.19 18.71
CA ASP A 543 4.99 0.53 20.10
C ASP A 543 6.31 1.30 20.16
N VAL A 544 6.33 2.47 20.79
CA VAL A 544 7.56 3.23 21.04
C VAL A 544 8.27 2.69 22.26
N LEU A 545 9.57 2.39 22.13
CA LEU A 545 10.45 1.85 23.17
C LEU A 545 11.44 2.91 23.72
N GLY A 546 11.61 4.02 23.03
CA GLY A 546 12.50 5.10 23.45
C GLY A 546 12.75 6.14 22.37
N TRP A 547 13.40 7.21 22.77
CA TRP A 547 13.56 8.43 21.97
C TRP A 547 15.03 8.75 21.77
N PHE A 548 15.41 9.17 20.56
CA PHE A 548 16.74 9.71 20.29
C PHE A 548 16.64 11.23 20.17
N HIS A 549 17.33 11.91 21.08
CA HIS A 549 17.31 13.35 21.22
C HIS A 549 18.58 13.98 20.65
N GLU A 550 18.39 15.05 19.89
CA GLU A 550 19.45 16.00 19.59
C GLU A 550 19.84 16.76 20.87
N GLY A 551 21.13 16.92 21.11
CA GLY A 551 21.63 17.44 22.38
C GLY A 551 23.08 17.91 22.32
N SER A 552 23.80 17.68 23.42
CA SER A 552 25.22 18.03 23.57
C SER A 552 26.11 16.95 22.97
N ASP A 553 27.23 17.34 22.36
CA ASP A 553 28.26 16.43 21.81
C ASP A 553 28.87 15.48 22.86
N GLN A 554 28.61 15.74 24.15
CA GLN A 554 28.99 14.88 25.26
C GLN A 554 27.86 14.81 26.28
N VAL A 555 27.53 13.60 26.74
CA VAL A 555 26.47 13.34 27.72
C VAL A 555 26.87 12.25 28.72
N ALA A 556 26.20 12.21 29.87
CA ALA A 556 26.32 11.10 30.82
C ALA A 556 25.34 9.98 30.47
N ALA A 557 24.04 10.31 30.41
CA ALA A 557 22.94 9.40 30.13
C ALA A 557 22.69 9.20 28.64
N GLY A 558 22.14 8.05 28.27
CA GLY A 558 21.65 7.77 26.93
C GLY A 558 22.72 7.40 25.90
N ARG A 559 23.91 7.00 26.36
CA ARG A 559 24.99 6.49 25.50
C ARG A 559 24.92 4.96 25.48
N PHE A 560 25.08 4.38 24.29
CA PHE A 560 25.24 2.94 24.16
C PHE A 560 26.67 2.53 24.50
N VAL A 561 26.82 1.55 25.39
CA VAL A 561 28.10 0.92 25.72
C VAL A 561 28.04 -0.54 25.28
N PRO A 562 28.80 -0.95 24.25
CA PRO A 562 28.90 -2.35 23.87
C PRO A 562 29.65 -3.15 24.93
N ILE A 563 29.28 -4.43 25.07
CA ILE A 563 30.04 -5.42 25.84
C ILE A 563 30.32 -6.64 24.94
N ASP A 564 31.16 -7.57 25.42
CA ASP A 564 31.27 -8.89 24.81
C ASP A 564 29.92 -9.62 24.96
N PRO A 565 29.25 -10.03 23.87
CA PRO A 565 27.96 -10.70 23.94
C PRO A 565 28.02 -11.98 24.78
N GLY A 566 27.04 -12.17 25.67
CA GLY A 566 26.98 -13.40 26.44
C GLY A 566 25.60 -13.72 27.02
N ARG A 567 25.35 -15.03 27.17
CA ARG A 567 24.11 -15.54 27.75
C ARG A 567 24.06 -15.35 29.25
N VAL A 568 22.97 -14.74 29.72
CA VAL A 568 22.63 -14.63 31.16
C VAL A 568 21.53 -15.58 31.57
N VAL A 569 20.65 -15.97 30.64
CA VAL A 569 19.55 -16.91 30.91
C VAL A 569 19.38 -17.90 29.78
N ASP A 570 19.24 -19.18 30.13
CA ASP A 570 18.77 -20.25 29.27
C ASP A 570 17.75 -21.10 30.03
N THR A 571 16.46 -20.85 29.81
CA THR A 571 15.40 -21.57 30.56
C THR A 571 15.22 -23.03 30.11
N ARG A 572 15.95 -23.50 29.09
CA ARG A 572 16.04 -24.93 28.75
C ARG A 572 16.90 -25.68 29.76
N GLN A 573 17.78 -24.96 30.44
CA GLN A 573 18.65 -25.48 31.48
C GLN A 573 18.06 -25.14 32.87
N GLY A 574 18.31 -26.01 33.85
CA GLY A 574 17.88 -25.75 35.22
C GLY A 574 18.54 -24.50 35.81
N ALA A 575 17.82 -23.76 36.65
CA ALA A 575 18.39 -22.63 37.39
C ALA A 575 19.63 -23.07 38.20
N GLY A 576 20.68 -22.26 38.16
CA GLY A 576 21.99 -22.54 38.77
C GLY A 576 22.92 -23.42 37.92
N ALA A 577 22.51 -23.85 36.72
CA ALA A 577 23.42 -24.49 35.77
C ALA A 577 24.52 -23.52 35.30
N ALA A 578 25.70 -24.04 34.96
CA ALA A 578 26.74 -23.24 34.35
C ALA A 578 26.40 -22.95 32.88
N LEU A 579 26.33 -21.67 32.53
CA LEU A 579 26.24 -21.22 31.14
C LEU A 579 27.63 -21.28 30.51
N ALA A 580 27.69 -21.33 29.18
CA ALA A 580 28.97 -21.42 28.49
C ALA A 580 29.75 -20.08 28.45
N SER A 581 29.09 -18.97 28.80
CA SER A 581 29.75 -17.73 29.25
C SER A 581 30.54 -17.88 30.56
N GLY A 582 30.40 -19.00 31.28
CA GLY A 582 30.94 -19.24 32.61
C GLY A 582 30.11 -18.65 33.75
N ALA A 583 29.04 -17.91 33.42
CA ALA A 583 28.09 -17.39 34.40
C ALA A 583 27.16 -18.48 34.93
N SER A 584 26.61 -18.26 36.14
CA SER A 584 25.54 -19.07 36.71
C SER A 584 24.20 -18.68 36.06
N ASN A 585 23.43 -19.67 35.60
CA ASN A 585 22.10 -19.48 35.00
C ASN A 585 21.06 -19.16 36.07
N GLU A 586 21.08 -17.94 36.59
CA GLU A 586 20.20 -17.53 37.68
C GLU A 586 19.03 -16.73 37.13
N TYR A 587 17.85 -17.35 37.20
CA TYR A 587 16.56 -16.74 36.90
C TYR A 587 15.52 -17.24 37.90
N GLY A 588 14.52 -16.40 38.17
CA GLY A 588 13.29 -16.83 38.84
C GLY A 588 12.24 -17.14 37.78
N ARG A 589 11.64 -18.34 37.78
CA ARG A 589 10.49 -18.64 36.92
C ARG A 589 9.28 -18.98 37.78
N THR A 590 8.20 -18.24 37.60
CA THR A 590 6.90 -18.51 38.20
C THR A 590 5.91 -18.82 37.09
N ASN A 591 5.33 -20.02 37.12
CA ASN A 591 4.27 -20.39 36.21
C ASN A 591 2.94 -19.95 36.82
N ASP A 592 2.03 -19.43 36.01
CA ASP A 592 0.64 -19.30 36.39
C ASP A 592 -0.13 -20.60 36.06
N ASP A 593 -1.41 -20.63 36.45
CA ASP A 593 -2.26 -21.82 36.29
C ASP A 593 -2.67 -22.09 34.83
N ASP A 594 -2.36 -21.18 33.90
CA ASP A 594 -2.76 -21.24 32.48
C ASP A 594 -1.60 -21.65 31.54
N GLY A 595 -0.40 -21.89 32.09
CA GLY A 595 0.79 -22.29 31.33
C GLY A 595 1.69 -21.12 30.94
N ASP A 596 1.26 -19.89 31.20
CA ASP A 596 2.09 -18.70 31.02
C ASP A 596 3.09 -18.60 32.18
N SER A 597 4.17 -17.85 31.96
CA SER A 597 5.27 -17.77 32.93
C SER A 597 5.86 -16.38 33.01
N THR A 598 6.19 -15.93 34.21
CA THR A 598 7.09 -14.79 34.39
C THR A 598 8.51 -15.31 34.68
N VAL A 599 9.49 -14.75 33.99
CA VAL A 599 10.93 -15.02 34.18
C VAL A 599 11.64 -13.74 34.62
N ASP A 600 12.09 -13.70 35.87
CA ASP A 600 12.92 -12.63 36.41
C ASP A 600 14.39 -12.87 36.06
N VAL A 601 15.02 -11.85 35.46
CA VAL A 601 16.39 -11.91 34.92
C VAL A 601 17.27 -10.84 35.58
N PRO A 602 18.07 -11.22 36.60
CA PRO A 602 19.06 -10.32 37.20
C PRO A 602 20.23 -10.05 36.24
N LEU A 603 20.56 -8.76 36.02
CA LEU A 603 21.52 -8.34 34.99
C LEU A 603 22.74 -7.61 35.55
N THR A 604 22.56 -6.61 36.43
CA THR A 604 23.67 -5.80 36.94
C THR A 604 24.71 -6.64 37.69
N GLY A 605 25.99 -6.32 37.51
CA GLY A 605 27.11 -7.06 38.08
C GLY A 605 27.48 -8.34 37.32
N ARG A 606 26.86 -8.59 36.14
CA ARG A 606 27.10 -9.78 35.31
C ARG A 606 27.55 -9.40 33.91
N LEU A 607 28.41 -10.24 33.33
CA LEU A 607 28.89 -10.11 31.94
C LEU A 607 29.34 -8.68 31.57
N GLY A 608 29.90 -7.93 32.52
CA GLY A 608 30.38 -6.57 32.29
C GLY A 608 29.34 -5.45 32.48
N LEU A 609 28.10 -5.75 32.87
CA LEU A 609 27.12 -4.73 33.26
C LEU A 609 27.48 -4.17 34.65
N PRO A 610 27.67 -2.84 34.79
CA PRO A 610 27.91 -2.21 36.09
C PRO A 610 26.77 -2.41 37.09
N ASP A 611 27.10 -2.50 38.37
CA ASP A 611 26.17 -2.49 39.51
C ASP A 611 26.25 -1.20 40.35
N ASP A 612 26.91 -0.17 39.81
CA ASP A 612 27.14 1.14 40.44
C ASP A 612 26.04 2.19 40.13
N GLY A 613 24.97 1.77 39.45
CA GLY A 613 23.87 2.63 39.03
C GLY A 613 24.12 3.38 37.72
N ALA A 614 25.22 3.11 37.00
CA ALA A 614 25.50 3.71 35.69
C ALA A 614 24.66 3.15 34.53
N VAL A 615 23.83 2.13 34.77
CA VAL A 615 23.00 1.48 33.74
C VAL A 615 21.54 1.93 33.87
N GLU A 616 20.99 2.48 32.79
CA GLU A 616 19.57 2.85 32.69
C GLU A 616 18.74 1.70 32.09
N ALA A 617 19.20 1.16 30.97
CA ALA A 617 18.54 0.07 30.26
C ALA A 617 19.56 -0.96 29.76
N ALA A 618 19.17 -2.24 29.77
CA ALA A 618 19.93 -3.30 29.15
C ALA A 618 19.56 -3.44 27.67
N VAL A 619 20.55 -3.73 26.83
CA VAL A 619 20.36 -4.09 25.42
C VAL A 619 20.58 -5.60 25.32
N VAL A 620 19.51 -6.32 25.02
CA VAL A 620 19.47 -7.79 25.04
C VAL A 620 18.90 -8.35 23.73
N VAL A 621 19.35 -9.53 23.35
CA VAL A 621 18.67 -10.36 22.35
C VAL A 621 17.81 -11.36 23.11
N LEU A 622 16.51 -11.35 22.84
CA LEU A 622 15.56 -12.31 23.38
C LEU A 622 15.31 -13.37 22.33
N THR A 623 15.56 -14.64 22.63
CA THR A 623 15.19 -15.76 21.76
C THR A 623 14.08 -16.56 22.42
N ALA A 624 12.88 -16.51 21.83
CA ALA A 624 11.71 -17.25 22.30
C ALA A 624 11.56 -18.56 21.53
N LEU A 625 11.25 -19.64 22.25
CA LEU A 625 10.92 -20.96 21.70
C LEU A 625 9.44 -21.21 22.01
N GLY A 626 8.61 -21.15 20.97
CA GLY A 626 7.17 -21.33 21.09
C GLY A 626 6.79 -22.74 21.57
N GLU A 627 5.61 -22.84 22.15
CA GLU A 627 5.02 -24.13 22.49
C GLU A 627 4.83 -25.03 21.28
N GLN A 628 4.71 -26.34 21.54
CA GLN A 628 4.25 -27.28 20.53
C GLN A 628 2.75 -27.06 20.21
N GLY A 629 2.40 -27.11 18.92
CA GLY A 629 1.03 -26.95 18.44
C GLY A 629 0.75 -25.56 17.84
N PRO A 630 -0.43 -25.36 17.23
CA PRO A 630 -0.62 -24.33 16.20
C PRO A 630 -0.87 -22.90 16.74
N ARG A 631 -0.68 -22.66 18.04
CA ARG A 631 -1.05 -21.38 18.65
C ARG A 631 0.15 -20.44 18.69
N SER A 632 -0.03 -19.21 18.21
CA SER A 632 0.97 -18.15 18.37
C SER A 632 1.19 -17.81 19.85
N GLY A 633 2.44 -17.51 20.20
CA GLY A 633 2.87 -17.05 21.51
C GLY A 633 3.69 -15.76 21.41
N PHE A 634 4.03 -15.18 22.55
CA PHE A 634 4.87 -13.99 22.59
C PHE A 634 5.62 -13.85 23.91
N VAL A 635 6.66 -13.01 23.88
CA VAL A 635 7.41 -12.57 25.06
C VAL A 635 7.31 -11.05 25.18
N THR A 636 6.96 -10.59 26.37
CA THR A 636 6.98 -9.17 26.76
C THR A 636 8.08 -8.94 27.78
N ALA A 637 8.98 -7.99 27.51
CA ALA A 637 10.06 -7.63 28.41
C ALA A 637 9.81 -6.25 29.03
N HIS A 638 10.01 -6.15 30.34
CA HIS A 638 9.76 -4.92 31.09
C HIS A 638 10.66 -4.83 32.35
N PRO A 639 10.78 -3.64 32.97
CA PRO A 639 11.55 -3.49 34.21
C PRO A 639 11.01 -4.41 35.31
N ALA A 640 11.88 -5.15 36.00
CA ALA A 640 11.41 -6.06 37.05
C ALA A 640 10.67 -5.30 38.16
N GLY A 641 9.52 -5.84 38.60
CA GLY A 641 8.63 -5.21 39.57
C GLY A 641 7.71 -4.11 39.02
N SER A 642 7.76 -3.83 37.71
CA SER A 642 6.76 -3.02 37.02
C SER A 642 5.60 -3.89 36.51
N THR A 643 4.49 -3.25 36.12
CA THR A 643 3.41 -3.92 35.38
C THR A 643 3.82 -4.14 33.94
N ALA A 644 3.56 -5.34 33.41
CA ALA A 644 3.83 -5.64 32.03
C ALA A 644 3.00 -4.76 31.08
N PRO A 645 3.63 -4.20 30.02
CA PRO A 645 2.93 -3.43 29.00
C PRO A 645 2.13 -4.34 28.06
N ASP A 646 1.11 -3.79 27.40
CA ASP A 646 0.46 -4.41 26.23
C ASP A 646 1.33 -4.19 24.99
N ALA A 647 2.51 -4.81 24.98
CA ALA A 647 3.43 -4.82 23.84
C ALA A 647 4.25 -6.12 23.88
N SER A 648 4.48 -6.74 22.73
CA SER A 648 5.34 -7.92 22.61
C SER A 648 6.70 -7.55 22.02
N ASN A 649 7.79 -8.09 22.55
CA ASN A 649 9.12 -7.94 21.97
C ASN A 649 9.42 -9.03 20.94
N VAL A 650 8.91 -10.24 21.12
CA VAL A 650 9.12 -11.38 20.21
C VAL A 650 7.80 -12.15 20.07
N ASN A 651 7.43 -12.51 18.85
CA ASN A 651 6.27 -13.37 18.57
C ASN A 651 6.71 -14.70 17.95
N THR A 652 6.14 -15.79 18.45
CA THR A 652 6.26 -17.16 17.91
C THR A 652 4.94 -17.56 17.27
N ASN A 653 4.96 -18.41 16.24
CA ASN A 653 3.76 -18.81 15.49
C ASN A 653 3.33 -20.27 15.76
N GLY A 654 3.64 -20.78 16.96
CA GLY A 654 3.38 -22.17 17.33
C GLY A 654 4.38 -23.16 16.72
N ASP A 655 4.09 -24.45 16.87
CA ASP A 655 4.84 -25.59 16.33
C ASP A 655 6.34 -25.55 16.64
N GLY A 656 6.70 -25.04 17.82
CA GLY A 656 8.10 -24.90 18.24
C GLY A 656 8.87 -23.79 17.53
N ASP A 657 8.18 -22.79 16.96
CA ASP A 657 8.82 -21.65 16.29
C ASP A 657 9.81 -20.92 17.21
N ILE A 658 11.02 -20.66 16.70
CA ILE A 658 12.15 -20.07 17.40
C ILE A 658 12.43 -18.74 16.73
N ARG A 659 12.23 -17.66 17.48
CA ARG A 659 12.38 -16.29 16.99
C ARG A 659 13.26 -15.50 17.93
N ALA A 660 14.10 -14.64 17.36
CA ALA A 660 14.85 -13.65 18.13
C ALA A 660 14.47 -12.24 17.71
N ASN A 661 14.56 -11.32 18.67
CA ASN A 661 14.53 -9.89 18.43
C ASN A 661 15.42 -9.18 19.46
N LEU A 662 15.98 -8.04 19.07
CA LEU A 662 16.66 -7.15 20.00
C LEU A 662 15.63 -6.40 20.83
N ALA A 663 15.84 -6.30 22.14
CA ALA A 663 15.07 -5.48 23.05
C ALA A 663 15.99 -4.54 23.82
N VAL A 664 15.54 -3.30 24.03
CA VAL A 664 16.15 -2.34 24.95
C VAL A 664 15.18 -2.17 26.10
N VAL A 665 15.57 -2.61 27.29
CA VAL A 665 14.65 -2.77 28.43
C VAL A 665 15.19 -1.98 29.63
N PRO A 666 14.46 -0.98 30.14
CA PRO A 666 14.88 -0.28 31.37
C PRO A 666 15.00 -1.27 32.54
N LEU A 667 15.93 -1.01 33.45
CA LEU A 667 16.14 -1.87 34.61
C LEU A 667 15.14 -1.56 35.74
N GLY A 668 14.66 -2.61 36.41
CA GLY A 668 13.95 -2.47 37.68
C GLY A 668 14.89 -1.96 38.78
N ALA A 669 14.32 -1.54 39.92
CA ALA A 669 15.09 -1.00 41.05
C ALA A 669 16.12 -1.97 41.63
N ASN A 670 16.01 -3.26 41.33
CA ASN A 670 16.93 -4.34 41.71
C ASN A 670 17.96 -4.67 40.62
N GLY A 671 18.04 -3.91 39.52
CA GLY A 671 18.96 -4.16 38.41
C GLY A 671 18.56 -5.36 37.52
N ALA A 672 17.28 -5.78 37.56
CA ALA A 672 16.75 -6.90 36.80
C ALA A 672 15.67 -6.45 35.80
N ILE A 673 15.39 -7.32 34.83
CA ILE A 673 14.21 -7.25 33.96
C ILE A 673 13.29 -8.44 34.24
N ALA A 674 12.01 -8.30 33.91
CA ALA A 674 11.04 -9.38 33.92
C ALA A 674 10.58 -9.67 32.49
N LEU A 675 10.36 -10.95 32.20
CA LEU A 675 9.83 -11.43 30.94
C LEU A 675 8.52 -12.17 31.21
N ASP A 676 7.44 -11.73 30.58
CA ASP A 676 6.18 -12.46 30.57
C ASP A 676 6.09 -13.29 29.28
N LEU A 677 5.93 -14.59 29.46
CA LEU A 677 5.92 -15.60 28.42
C LEU A 677 4.49 -16.09 28.26
N VAL A 678 3.88 -15.80 27.12
CA VAL A 678 2.54 -16.30 26.76
C VAL A 678 2.68 -17.37 25.69
N ARG A 679 2.34 -18.61 26.02
CA ARG A 679 2.51 -19.77 25.13
C ARG A 679 3.93 -19.95 24.56
N VAL A 680 4.93 -19.74 25.42
CA VAL A 680 6.35 -19.88 25.11
C VAL A 680 6.99 -20.84 26.12
N ASP A 681 7.49 -21.97 25.64
CA ASP A 681 8.10 -23.00 26.47
C ASP A 681 9.39 -22.49 27.11
N HIS A 682 10.25 -21.87 26.30
CA HIS A 682 11.56 -21.42 26.72
C HIS A 682 11.93 -20.06 26.13
N VAL A 683 12.69 -19.30 26.92
CA VAL A 683 13.38 -18.08 26.50
C VAL A 683 14.87 -18.18 26.82
N LEU A 684 15.68 -17.59 25.94
CA LEU A 684 17.10 -17.30 26.15
C LEU A 684 17.28 -15.78 26.15
N VAL A 685 18.19 -15.31 27.02
CA VAL A 685 18.52 -13.89 27.13
C VAL A 685 20.02 -13.73 27.00
N ASP A 686 20.41 -13.04 25.93
CA ASP A 686 21.80 -12.74 25.60
C ASP A 686 22.01 -11.22 25.73
N VAL A 687 22.97 -10.77 26.53
CA VAL A 687 23.25 -9.35 26.73
C VAL A 687 24.34 -8.91 25.77
N VAL A 688 24.11 -7.79 25.06
CA VAL A 688 25.03 -7.27 24.03
C VAL A 688 25.55 -5.86 24.35
N GLY A 689 24.93 -5.17 25.30
CA GLY A 689 25.33 -3.84 25.73
C GLY A 689 24.36 -3.25 26.72
N TYR A 690 24.53 -1.97 27.03
CA TYR A 690 23.63 -1.22 27.89
C TYR A 690 23.59 0.27 27.52
N MET A 691 22.51 0.93 27.91
CA MET A 691 22.35 2.38 27.82
C MET A 691 22.72 3.01 29.17
N THR A 692 23.56 4.06 29.14
CA THR A 692 24.04 4.72 30.35
C THR A 692 22.96 5.56 31.04
N SER A 693 23.03 5.65 32.37
CA SER A 693 22.21 6.56 33.19
C SER A 693 22.91 7.90 33.43
N ALA A 694 22.22 8.82 34.10
CA ALA A 694 22.79 10.11 34.50
C ALA A 694 23.96 10.00 35.51
N SER A 695 24.15 8.83 36.12
CA SER A 695 25.25 8.56 37.05
C SER A 695 26.55 8.18 36.34
N ALA A 696 26.50 7.87 35.04
CA ALA A 696 27.68 7.49 34.27
C ALA A 696 28.63 8.70 34.01
N PRO A 697 29.92 8.46 33.75
CA PRO A 697 30.83 9.52 33.30
C PRO A 697 30.35 10.17 31.99
N VAL A 698 30.59 11.47 31.84
CA VAL A 698 30.31 12.21 30.60
C VAL A 698 31.33 11.83 29.52
N SER A 699 30.86 11.56 28.29
CA SER A 699 31.71 11.30 27.13
C SER A 699 30.94 11.51 25.81
N SER A 700 31.66 11.60 24.70
CA SER A 700 31.13 11.65 23.32
C SER A 700 30.94 10.26 22.69
N SER A 701 31.49 9.20 23.30
CA SER A 701 31.41 7.82 22.80
C SER A 701 30.04 7.20 23.10
N GLY A 702 29.48 6.42 22.18
CA GLY A 702 28.18 5.75 22.32
C GLY A 702 26.96 6.61 21.94
N LEU A 703 27.14 7.77 21.30
CA LEU A 703 26.05 8.57 20.74
C LEU A 703 25.62 8.00 19.39
N PHE A 704 24.31 8.00 19.11
CA PHE A 704 23.75 7.42 17.89
C PHE A 704 23.74 8.42 16.74
N SER A 705 24.23 7.99 15.58
CA SER A 705 24.06 8.69 14.32
C SER A 705 23.22 7.83 13.38
N ALA A 706 22.04 8.33 13.01
CA ALA A 706 21.19 7.66 12.04
C ALA A 706 21.88 7.65 10.67
N VAL A 707 21.49 6.73 9.79
CA VAL A 707 21.73 6.82 8.35
C VAL A 707 20.44 6.50 7.60
N ALA A 708 20.30 7.05 6.39
CA ALA A 708 19.28 6.54 5.48
C ALA A 708 19.53 5.03 5.29
N PRO A 709 18.50 4.16 5.37
CA PRO A 709 18.71 2.72 5.35
C PRO A 709 19.55 2.26 4.15
N VAL A 710 20.65 1.55 4.40
CA VAL A 710 21.59 1.10 3.37
C VAL A 710 21.62 -0.43 3.33
N ARG A 711 21.41 -1.02 2.15
CA ARG A 711 21.74 -2.43 1.92
C ARG A 711 23.26 -2.59 1.77
N LEU A 712 23.91 -3.05 2.82
CA LEU A 712 25.37 -3.25 2.85
C LEU A 712 25.76 -4.58 2.17
N PHE A 713 24.96 -5.62 2.38
CA PHE A 713 25.24 -6.96 1.88
C PHE A 713 23.95 -7.69 1.52
N ASP A 714 23.96 -8.40 0.40
CA ASP A 714 22.93 -9.36 0.01
C ASP A 714 23.64 -10.51 -0.69
N GLU A 715 23.70 -11.66 -0.05
CA GLU A 715 24.36 -12.86 -0.59
C GLU A 715 23.76 -13.30 -1.93
N ARG A 716 22.47 -13.02 -2.15
CA ARG A 716 21.76 -13.39 -3.38
C ARG A 716 22.13 -12.48 -4.55
N ALA A 717 22.76 -11.33 -4.30
CA ALA A 717 23.14 -10.40 -5.34
C ALA A 717 24.25 -10.98 -6.22
N PRO A 718 24.23 -10.76 -7.55
CA PRO A 718 25.25 -11.28 -8.45
C PRO A 718 26.66 -10.84 -8.06
N GLY A 719 27.56 -11.80 -7.85
CA GLY A 719 28.96 -11.53 -7.49
C GLY A 719 29.23 -11.33 -6.01
N SER A 720 28.20 -11.38 -5.15
CA SER A 720 28.39 -11.42 -3.69
C SER A 720 29.10 -12.71 -3.26
N PRO A 721 29.98 -12.65 -2.24
CA PRO A 721 30.57 -13.85 -1.67
C PRO A 721 29.49 -14.70 -0.98
N SER A 722 29.51 -16.02 -1.24
CA SER A 722 28.64 -16.99 -0.56
C SER A 722 29.15 -17.32 0.83
N ILE A 723 28.25 -17.55 1.78
CA ILE A 723 28.54 -18.03 3.13
C ILE A 723 28.17 -19.52 3.17
N PRO A 724 29.13 -20.46 3.17
CA PRO A 724 28.79 -21.88 3.29
C PRO A 724 28.19 -22.19 4.67
N GLU A 725 27.52 -23.34 4.80
CA GLU A 725 27.06 -23.85 6.10
C GLU A 725 28.19 -23.89 7.12
N GLY A 726 27.95 -23.32 8.31
CA GLY A 726 28.95 -23.14 9.36
C GLY A 726 30.06 -22.13 9.02
N GLY A 727 29.91 -21.37 7.93
CA GLY A 727 30.87 -20.41 7.41
C GLY A 727 30.65 -18.99 7.94
N SER A 728 31.53 -18.08 7.51
CA SER A 728 31.41 -16.65 7.81
C SER A 728 31.97 -15.78 6.69
N VAL A 729 31.55 -14.52 6.68
CA VAL A 729 32.07 -13.45 5.82
C VAL A 729 32.41 -12.24 6.67
N THR A 730 33.52 -11.57 6.36
CA THR A 730 33.88 -10.30 6.98
C THR A 730 33.66 -9.17 5.99
N ILE A 731 32.94 -8.14 6.42
CA ILE A 731 32.53 -7.03 5.58
C ILE A 731 33.03 -5.74 6.22
N ALA A 732 33.76 -4.94 5.44
CA ALA A 732 34.13 -3.59 5.85
C ALA A 732 32.95 -2.64 5.61
N HIS A 733 32.61 -1.84 6.61
CA HIS A 733 31.55 -0.83 6.51
C HIS A 733 32.12 0.53 6.06
N SER A 734 33.43 0.72 6.19
CA SER A 734 34.12 1.93 5.75
C SER A 734 33.89 2.22 4.26
N GLY A 735 33.45 3.44 3.95
CA GLY A 735 33.13 3.90 2.60
C GLY A 735 31.73 3.52 2.09
N ALA A 736 31.07 2.53 2.69
CA ALA A 736 29.69 2.14 2.37
C ALA A 736 28.66 2.71 3.36
N VAL A 737 29.04 2.83 4.63
CA VAL A 737 28.21 3.38 5.70
C VAL A 737 28.79 4.74 6.12
N PRO A 738 28.03 5.85 6.02
CA PRO A 738 28.45 7.15 6.52
C PRO A 738 28.86 7.09 8.00
N GLY A 739 30.02 7.68 8.34
CA GLY A 739 30.50 7.76 9.73
C GLY A 739 31.20 6.50 10.28
N ALA A 740 31.16 5.36 9.59
CA ALA A 740 31.67 4.09 10.12
C ALA A 740 33.14 4.12 10.57
N GLY A 741 34.00 4.89 9.91
CA GLY A 741 35.43 4.99 10.26
C GLY A 741 35.74 5.62 11.62
N ALA A 742 34.77 6.31 12.25
CA ALA A 742 34.89 6.92 13.57
C ALA A 742 33.91 6.31 14.59
N ALA A 743 33.17 5.27 14.20
CA ALA A 743 32.17 4.62 15.01
C ALA A 743 32.76 3.45 15.81
N GLY A 744 32.19 3.20 17.00
CA GLY A 744 32.50 2.06 17.86
C GLY A 744 31.57 0.87 17.62
N ALA A 745 30.35 1.09 17.12
CA ALA A 745 29.38 0.04 16.81
C ALA A 745 28.43 0.42 15.66
N VAL A 746 27.77 -0.58 15.10
CA VAL A 746 26.77 -0.44 14.03
C VAL A 746 25.42 -0.99 14.46
N LEU A 747 24.35 -0.32 14.04
CA LEU A 747 22.98 -0.78 14.14
C LEU A 747 22.50 -1.29 12.77
N GLN A 748 22.08 -2.56 12.72
CA GLN A 748 21.80 -3.26 11.48
C GLN A 748 20.62 -4.24 11.62
N ASN A 749 19.82 -4.41 10.56
CA ASN A 749 18.95 -5.57 10.41
C ASN A 749 19.77 -6.73 9.83
N LEU A 750 19.71 -7.89 10.46
CA LEU A 750 20.15 -9.13 9.82
C LEU A 750 18.92 -9.87 9.34
N THR A 751 18.88 -10.18 8.05
CA THR A 751 17.83 -11.03 7.46
C THR A 751 18.43 -12.32 6.95
N ILE A 752 17.95 -13.44 7.47
CA ILE A 752 18.19 -14.76 6.86
C ILE A 752 17.00 -15.12 5.98
N THR A 753 17.29 -15.67 4.81
CA THR A 753 16.30 -16.06 3.80
C THR A 753 16.71 -17.33 3.09
N ASP A 754 15.80 -17.93 2.31
CA ASP A 754 16.06 -19.15 1.54
C ASP A 754 16.55 -20.31 2.44
N THR A 755 16.00 -20.38 3.66
CA THR A 755 16.44 -21.31 4.70
C THR A 755 16.16 -22.76 4.28
N SER A 756 17.09 -23.67 4.57
CA SER A 756 16.92 -25.11 4.30
C SER A 756 16.43 -25.91 5.52
N GLY A 757 16.24 -25.25 6.67
CA GLY A 757 15.85 -25.87 7.94
C GLY A 757 16.14 -24.93 9.12
N PHE A 758 16.52 -25.51 10.26
CA PHE A 758 16.99 -24.74 11.42
C PHE A 758 18.28 -23.98 11.06
N ASP A 759 18.31 -22.69 11.37
CA ASP A 759 19.47 -21.84 11.16
C ASP A 759 19.47 -20.65 12.13
N PHE A 760 20.63 -20.02 12.28
CA PHE A 760 20.77 -18.71 12.88
C PHE A 760 21.98 -17.96 12.31
N ALA A 761 21.89 -16.63 12.33
CA ALA A 761 23.03 -15.76 12.03
C ALA A 761 23.55 -15.09 13.30
N ALA A 762 24.86 -14.88 13.35
CA ALA A 762 25.53 -14.09 14.38
C ALA A 762 26.43 -13.03 13.74
N ALA A 763 26.43 -11.82 14.29
CA ALA A 763 27.30 -10.72 13.90
C ALA A 763 28.22 -10.36 15.06
N TYR A 764 29.52 -10.23 14.79
CA TYR A 764 30.53 -9.96 15.81
C TYR A 764 31.70 -9.14 15.25
N PRO A 765 32.48 -8.46 16.13
CA PRO A 765 33.61 -7.65 15.71
C PRO A 765 34.61 -8.46 14.90
N ALA A 766 35.07 -7.94 13.76
CA ALA A 766 36.06 -8.64 12.97
C ALA A 766 37.35 -8.92 13.77
N GLY A 767 37.83 -10.15 13.70
CA GLY A 767 38.99 -10.62 14.46
C GLY A 767 38.67 -11.16 15.86
N SER A 768 37.41 -11.10 16.32
CA SER A 768 36.96 -11.80 17.53
C SER A 768 36.55 -13.25 17.22
N ALA A 769 36.42 -14.06 18.27
CA ALA A 769 35.78 -15.36 18.15
C ALA A 769 34.26 -15.19 17.93
N PRO A 770 33.59 -16.14 17.24
CA PRO A 770 32.13 -16.14 17.14
C PRO A 770 31.49 -16.23 18.54
N PRO A 771 30.46 -15.42 18.83
CA PRO A 771 29.74 -15.50 20.09
C PRO A 771 28.79 -16.71 20.09
N GLU A 772 28.32 -17.11 21.27
CA GLU A 772 27.24 -18.11 21.42
C GLU A 772 25.83 -17.53 21.19
N VAL A 773 25.78 -16.22 20.97
CA VAL A 773 24.56 -15.44 20.78
C VAL A 773 24.16 -15.49 19.31
N SER A 774 22.91 -15.88 19.05
CA SER A 774 22.28 -15.69 17.74
C SER A 774 21.58 -14.35 17.69
N ASN A 775 21.73 -13.60 16.60
CA ASN A 775 21.00 -12.35 16.38
C ASN A 775 19.63 -12.60 15.73
N VAL A 776 19.54 -13.55 14.81
CA VAL A 776 18.29 -13.93 14.10
C VAL A 776 18.25 -15.45 13.93
N ASN A 777 17.06 -16.04 14.01
CA ASN A 777 16.84 -17.49 13.96
C ASN A 777 15.79 -17.86 12.91
N ALA A 778 15.93 -19.06 12.35
CA ALA A 778 14.93 -19.74 11.53
C ALA A 778 14.76 -21.18 12.02
N THR A 779 13.53 -21.67 11.90
CA THR A 779 13.11 -23.00 12.38
C THR A 779 12.74 -23.96 11.28
N GLY A 780 12.48 -23.44 10.08
CA GLY A 780 11.91 -24.22 9.00
C GLY A 780 12.48 -23.81 7.64
N VAL A 781 12.07 -24.57 6.62
CA VAL A 781 12.47 -24.37 5.24
C VAL A 781 11.72 -23.19 4.63
N GLY A 782 12.40 -22.40 3.78
CA GLY A 782 11.79 -21.32 3.00
C GLY A 782 11.33 -20.12 3.83
N GLN A 783 11.88 -19.94 5.03
CA GLN A 783 11.59 -18.79 5.88
C GLN A 783 12.46 -17.60 5.49
N THR A 784 11.92 -16.40 5.71
CA THR A 784 12.63 -15.13 5.69
C THR A 784 12.40 -14.46 7.03
N ARG A 785 13.45 -14.27 7.82
CA ARG A 785 13.37 -13.75 9.19
C ARG A 785 14.37 -12.62 9.35
N ALA A 786 13.93 -11.53 9.97
CA ALA A 786 14.76 -10.37 10.23
C ALA A 786 14.75 -10.03 11.72
N ALA A 787 15.89 -9.59 12.23
CA ALA A 787 16.01 -9.05 13.58
C ALA A 787 17.04 -7.91 13.59
N LEU A 788 16.75 -6.87 14.36
CA LEU A 788 17.71 -5.81 14.64
C LEU A 788 18.89 -6.37 15.44
N ALA A 789 20.07 -5.84 15.19
CA ALA A 789 21.30 -6.18 15.88
C ALA A 789 22.15 -4.92 16.07
N VAL A 790 22.83 -4.85 17.22
CA VAL A 790 23.91 -3.90 17.46
C VAL A 790 25.20 -4.71 17.54
N THR A 791 26.21 -4.30 16.80
CA THR A 791 27.49 -5.02 16.76
C THR A 791 28.66 -4.05 16.88
N PRO A 792 29.61 -4.27 17.81
CA PRO A 792 30.81 -3.44 17.87
C PRO A 792 31.66 -3.65 16.61
N TYR A 793 32.36 -2.61 16.19
CA TYR A 793 33.28 -2.72 15.08
C TYR A 793 34.58 -3.41 15.50
N GLY A 794 35.10 -4.28 14.63
CA GLY A 794 36.47 -4.76 14.69
C GLY A 794 37.44 -3.75 14.05
N THR A 795 38.63 -4.23 13.67
CA THR A 795 39.61 -3.41 12.93
C THR A 795 39.01 -2.87 11.62
N ASP A 796 39.36 -1.64 11.24
CA ASP A 796 38.93 -0.99 9.99
C ASP A 796 37.41 -0.85 9.79
N ALA A 797 36.65 -0.73 10.90
CA ALA A 797 35.19 -0.65 10.90
C ALA A 797 34.53 -1.85 10.18
N SER A 798 34.97 -3.05 10.53
CA SER A 798 34.48 -4.29 9.93
C SER A 798 33.76 -5.20 10.91
N VAL A 799 32.81 -5.97 10.39
CA VAL A 799 31.99 -6.94 11.13
C VAL A 799 32.09 -8.29 10.42
N THR A 800 32.20 -9.36 11.21
CA THR A 800 32.10 -10.72 10.72
C THR A 800 30.70 -11.25 10.97
N TYR A 801 30.10 -11.86 9.94
CA TYR A 801 28.79 -12.48 9.98
C TYR A 801 28.94 -13.98 9.73
N SER A 802 28.36 -14.81 10.58
CA SER A 802 28.36 -16.26 10.43
C SER A 802 26.96 -16.82 10.25
N LEU A 803 26.83 -17.89 9.47
CA LEU A 803 25.62 -18.72 9.36
C LEU A 803 25.93 -20.10 9.90
N PHE A 804 24.98 -20.67 10.66
CA PHE A 804 25.14 -22.01 11.21
C PHE A 804 24.68 -23.09 10.22
N GLY A 805 23.49 -22.90 9.65
CA GLY A 805 22.87 -23.73 8.63
C GLY A 805 23.12 -23.21 7.21
N SER A 806 22.33 -23.72 6.27
CA SER A 806 22.33 -23.26 4.89
C SER A 806 21.13 -22.34 4.64
N SER A 807 21.43 -21.04 4.60
CA SER A 807 20.55 -19.92 4.27
C SER A 807 21.33 -18.86 3.50
N SER A 808 20.66 -17.83 2.99
CA SER A 808 21.29 -16.60 2.49
C SER A 808 21.16 -15.46 3.50
N LEU A 809 22.21 -14.65 3.64
CA LEU A 809 22.23 -13.48 4.52
C LEU A 809 22.08 -12.15 3.76
N ILE A 810 21.28 -11.25 4.34
CA ILE A 810 21.18 -9.84 3.95
C ILE A 810 21.47 -8.99 5.18
N VAL A 811 22.25 -7.92 4.99
CA VAL A 811 22.60 -6.95 6.02
C VAL A 811 22.20 -5.56 5.57
N ASP A 812 21.27 -4.97 6.31
CA ASP A 812 20.76 -3.61 6.09
C ASP A 812 21.16 -2.73 7.29
N VAL A 813 21.75 -1.56 7.07
CA VAL A 813 22.31 -0.67 8.13
C VAL A 813 21.43 0.56 8.32
N PHE A 814 21.17 0.93 9.57
CA PHE A 814 20.30 2.06 9.95
C PHE A 814 21.00 3.16 10.75
N GLY A 815 22.19 2.90 11.27
CA GLY A 815 22.97 3.91 11.97
C GLY A 815 24.24 3.35 12.59
N THR A 816 25.00 4.22 13.23
CA THR A 816 26.25 3.89 13.94
C THR A 816 26.26 4.55 15.31
N PHE A 817 27.02 3.99 16.24
CA PHE A 817 27.32 4.60 17.53
C PHE A 817 28.77 5.09 17.56
N SER A 818 29.02 6.30 18.04
CA SER A 818 30.35 6.90 18.11
C SER A 818 31.33 6.06 18.94
N GLY A 819 32.60 6.03 18.52
CA GLY A 819 33.69 5.29 19.17
C GLY A 819 34.19 5.92 20.47
#